data_AF-A0A1Q7JS15-F1
#
_entry.id   AF-A0A1Q7JS15-F1
#
_cell.length_a   1.000
_cell.length_b   1.000
_cell.length_c   1.000
_cell.angle_alpha   90.00
_cell.angle_beta   90.00
_cell.angle_gamma   90.00
#
_symmetry.space_group_name_H-M   'P 1'
#
loop_
_entity.id
_entity.type
_entity.pdbx_description
1 polymer ?
#
loop_
_entity_poly.entity_id
_entity_poly.type
_entity_poly.pdbx_seq_one_letter_code
_entity_poly.pdbx_strand_id
1 'polypeptide(L)'
;MSPLILLVDDETNIRKMVGALLQAEGFETAEASNGTAALAAVLEAAPDAVLLDLMMPPGPDGLTTLEQLKRRAPDVPVIMMSGKANLADAVRATKLGAFQFLEKPLTPEGVLVAIRGALELARTLQQNRRLHEALGHSDPLVGTSRAMDELRALIARVAPTESRVLITGESGTGKELVASAIHRQSSRVAKPFVTVNSAAIPRDLVESEMFGHERGAFTGASERRLGRFELADEGTLFLDEVGDLGPEAQAKLLRVLETGVIERLGGEKPIQVNVRVIAATNKDLTKASPQGHFREDLLFRLNVLPIHIVPLRERPEDIPPLLRHFATRQGARLGRPVSLDAGALQLLAAYPWPGNVRELANIVERLAILAAGPGISADDVARVLPRDGAGGGGGPPGVAWTDVALADALDQFERTLIARALSATQGNVAEAARRLWARAAPQRGGMTRPPRPAAHPRRAGRASHPARPMHESGTAPTQVSGMRAGLLLFGLLAPAAAVAQDTAIVIHPESAGVHLVPPDLPKLVAEEAIRFYNAVATTHLVGRTRLPHGNEWRGNVAIRNGPALIGGRIQGSLLVINGDAILDPGAEVTGTVLVVGGTISGATGAAGGEVREYREPLSYRVMGDSLAYAPDLRRRLRYFSPQYAFGTADTRSALTLSTGGTFNRVEGLPIVFGPVFDWRLQGATRLRLDALGVFRTAGDLTHTRGDLGYLIRTELRTGESRPISVGFRAFDIVAPVEDWGLRSAEVGWAAFLIQRDFRDYYVSKGIAGGVTAHIEAPLTLSVELRRERETSVLAQDPWTVFRNDQAWRSNPPVDDGHYTTVAVGLALDTRNDADNPTSGWYLRGTLERSASRDVAPQAGVPASVRDPIPTDGSYRFLRAWLDFRRYTRVSPGGRLNLRLLAGGWAGGDALPLQRRLSVGGPDPLPGYAFRQGRCDADITDPAFAGSRVAACDRVLMVQAEYRGHISLHWTYNPSRDEGEGRPLESLIRLEGPDLVVFGDAGQGWLVGSGPGRLPAGKLPTLASWLADLGMGVDWGGFGVYAAKAVTVGEPMRFVLRLNHRF
;
A
#
# COMPACT_ATOMS: atom_id res chain seq x y z
N MET A 1 27.28 -0.55 22.06
CA MET A 1 28.66 -0.84 22.44
C MET A 1 29.51 -0.72 21.20
N SER A 2 30.70 -0.12 21.32
CA SER A 2 31.71 -0.07 20.28
C SER A 2 32.20 -1.50 19.97
N PRO A 3 32.38 -1.91 18.69
CA PRO A 3 32.87 -3.25 18.38
C PRO A 3 34.30 -3.44 18.88
N LEU A 4 34.59 -4.59 19.49
CA LEU A 4 35.90 -4.95 20.02
C LEU A 4 36.70 -5.74 18.97
N ILE A 5 37.87 -5.21 18.60
CA ILE A 5 38.79 -5.81 17.63
C ILE A 5 40.03 -6.33 18.37
N LEU A 6 40.34 -7.62 18.20
CA LEU A 6 41.57 -8.19 18.74
C LEU A 6 42.71 -8.10 17.70
N LEU A 7 43.78 -7.39 18.06
CA LEU A 7 44.99 -7.22 17.26
C LEU A 7 46.06 -8.21 17.72
N VAL A 8 46.43 -9.16 16.86
CA VAL A 8 47.44 -10.17 17.14
C VAL A 8 48.61 -10.02 16.18
N ASP A 9 49.74 -9.58 16.70
CA ASP A 9 50.98 -9.32 15.94
C ASP A 9 52.15 -9.35 16.93
N ASP A 10 53.33 -9.83 16.57
CA ASP A 10 54.51 -9.79 17.46
C ASP A 10 55.12 -8.39 17.52
N GLU A 11 55.01 -7.60 16.44
CA GLU A 11 55.56 -6.25 16.35
C GLU A 11 54.72 -5.21 17.09
N THR A 12 55.29 -4.65 18.16
CA THR A 12 54.60 -3.65 19.00
C THR A 12 54.25 -2.37 18.24
N ASN A 13 55.04 -1.98 17.24
CA ASN A 13 54.77 -0.78 16.44
C ASN A 13 53.54 -0.96 15.56
N ILE A 14 53.34 -2.15 14.97
CA ILE A 14 52.19 -2.46 14.14
C ILE A 14 50.92 -2.45 15.00
N ARG A 15 50.94 -3.10 16.18
CA ARG A 15 49.79 -3.08 17.09
C ARG A 15 49.39 -1.66 17.52
N LYS A 16 50.36 -0.82 17.89
CA LYS A 16 50.10 0.58 18.26
C LYS A 16 49.55 1.41 17.10
N MET A 17 50.10 1.25 15.90
CA MET A 17 49.66 1.99 14.72
C MET A 17 48.24 1.60 14.30
N VAL A 18 47.97 0.30 14.15
CA VAL A 18 46.65 -0.22 13.79
C VAL A 18 45.64 0.04 14.92
N GLY A 19 46.06 -0.09 16.17
CA GLY A 19 45.25 0.25 17.34
C GLY A 19 44.81 1.71 17.34
N ALA A 20 45.74 2.65 17.14
CA ALA A 20 45.43 4.07 17.05
C ALA A 20 44.47 4.39 15.88
N LEU A 21 44.67 3.75 14.71
CA LEU A 21 43.78 3.89 13.57
C LEU A 21 42.35 3.43 13.89
N LEU A 22 42.21 2.24 14.48
CA LEU A 22 40.89 1.68 14.80
C LEU A 22 40.19 2.48 15.91
N GLN A 23 40.93 2.95 16.92
CA GLN A 23 40.40 3.81 17.97
C GLN A 23 39.90 5.15 17.42
N ALA A 24 40.61 5.76 16.46
CA ALA A 24 40.18 7.00 15.81
C ALA A 24 38.86 6.84 15.04
N GLU A 25 38.58 5.64 14.52
CA GLU A 25 37.33 5.28 13.83
C GLU A 25 36.23 4.77 14.78
N GLY A 26 36.47 4.81 16.10
CA GLY A 26 35.48 4.47 17.12
C GLY A 26 35.37 2.99 17.48
N PHE A 27 36.37 2.17 17.14
CA PHE A 27 36.45 0.78 17.57
C PHE A 27 37.17 0.63 18.92
N GLU A 28 36.78 -0.36 19.71
CA GLU A 28 37.57 -0.81 20.86
C GLU A 28 38.62 -1.81 20.39
N THR A 29 39.80 -1.78 21.00
CA THR A 29 40.94 -2.63 20.58
C THR A 29 41.51 -3.38 21.77
N ALA A 30 41.67 -4.69 21.63
CA ALA A 30 42.49 -5.53 22.50
C ALA A 30 43.76 -5.95 21.76
N GLU A 31 44.86 -6.15 22.47
CA GLU A 31 46.14 -6.57 21.88
C GLU A 31 46.59 -7.93 22.41
N ALA A 32 47.17 -8.75 21.52
CA ALA A 32 47.88 -9.97 21.87
C ALA A 32 49.21 -10.03 21.10
N SER A 33 50.28 -10.45 21.79
CA SER A 33 51.64 -10.50 21.21
C SER A 33 52.01 -11.83 20.55
N ASN A 34 51.15 -12.86 20.66
CA ASN A 34 51.35 -14.18 20.05
C ASN A 34 50.03 -14.98 20.00
N GLY A 35 50.03 -16.09 19.27
CA GLY A 35 48.84 -16.94 19.10
C GLY A 35 48.29 -17.54 20.40
N THR A 36 49.13 -17.83 21.40
CA THR A 36 48.66 -18.34 22.71
C THR A 36 47.90 -17.27 23.49
N ALA A 37 48.37 -16.03 23.51
CA ALA A 37 47.68 -14.90 24.12
C ALA A 37 46.38 -14.57 23.37
N ALA A 38 46.38 -14.69 22.04
CA ALA A 38 45.18 -14.50 21.23
C ALA A 38 44.06 -15.49 21.59
N LEU A 39 44.39 -16.77 21.75
CA LEU A 39 43.42 -17.80 22.12
C LEU A 39 42.82 -17.56 23.51
N ALA A 40 43.61 -17.08 24.47
CA ALA A 40 43.12 -16.70 25.79
C ALA A 40 42.19 -15.47 25.71
N ALA A 41 42.61 -14.43 24.99
CA ALA A 41 41.84 -13.19 24.82
C ALA A 41 40.49 -13.42 24.13
N VAL A 42 40.43 -14.30 23.13
CA VAL A 42 39.16 -14.64 22.46
C VAL A 42 38.18 -15.33 23.39
N LEU A 43 38.66 -16.18 24.30
CA LEU A 43 37.82 -16.87 25.28
C LEU A 43 37.34 -15.96 26.41
N GLU A 44 38.14 -14.97 26.80
CA GLU A 44 37.83 -14.06 27.90
C GLU A 44 36.94 -12.88 27.45
N ALA A 45 37.25 -12.27 26.30
CA ALA A 45 36.65 -11.02 25.87
C ALA A 45 35.68 -11.13 24.68
N ALA A 46 35.59 -12.31 24.02
CA ALA A 46 34.70 -12.57 22.87
C ALA A 46 34.70 -11.43 21.81
N PRO A 47 35.84 -11.14 21.16
CA PRO A 47 35.95 -10.02 20.23
C PRO A 47 35.07 -10.20 18.99
N ASP A 48 34.63 -9.09 18.41
CA ASP A 48 33.78 -9.05 17.22
C ASP A 48 34.55 -9.37 15.92
N ALA A 49 35.87 -9.15 15.90
CA ALA A 49 36.77 -9.58 14.84
C ALA A 49 38.22 -9.71 15.35
N VAL A 50 39.03 -10.51 14.64
CA VAL A 50 40.46 -10.71 14.95
C VAL A 50 41.30 -10.33 13.73
N LEU A 51 42.32 -9.47 13.91
CA LEU A 51 43.43 -9.33 12.97
C LEU A 51 44.58 -10.19 13.47
N LEU A 52 45.05 -11.10 12.63
CA LEU A 52 46.02 -12.12 13.00
C LEU A 52 47.22 -12.10 12.05
N ASP A 53 48.40 -11.81 12.57
CA ASP A 53 49.62 -11.91 11.78
C ASP A 53 49.98 -13.36 11.47
N LEU A 54 50.50 -13.59 10.26
CA LEU A 54 50.88 -14.90 9.77
C LEU A 54 52.13 -15.43 10.49
N MET A 55 53.07 -14.54 10.82
CA MET A 55 54.40 -14.88 11.33
C MET A 55 54.65 -14.23 12.68
N MET A 56 54.48 -14.97 13.78
CA MET A 56 54.61 -14.43 15.14
C MET A 56 55.61 -15.22 16.03
N PRO A 57 56.93 -15.03 15.87
CA PRO A 57 57.93 -15.68 16.72
C PRO A 57 58.14 -14.94 18.07
N PRO A 58 58.34 -15.65 19.21
CA PRO A 58 58.25 -17.10 19.43
C PRO A 58 56.81 -17.54 19.75
N GLY A 59 56.32 -18.59 19.08
CA GLY A 59 54.97 -19.12 19.31
C GLY A 59 54.41 -19.92 18.14
N PRO A 60 53.15 -20.42 18.25
CA PRO A 60 52.45 -21.03 17.12
C PRO A 60 52.24 -19.98 16.00
N ASP A 61 52.43 -20.42 14.75
CA ASP A 61 52.25 -19.56 13.59
C ASP A 61 50.78 -19.12 13.41
N GLY A 62 50.55 -18.11 12.55
CA GLY A 62 49.21 -17.55 12.34
C GLY A 62 48.21 -18.55 11.76
N LEU A 63 48.65 -19.51 10.93
CA LEU A 63 47.76 -20.54 10.37
C LEU A 63 47.32 -21.57 11.41
N THR A 64 48.24 -22.01 12.27
CA THR A 64 47.92 -22.91 13.39
C THR A 64 46.99 -22.21 14.38
N THR A 65 47.23 -20.91 14.63
CA THR A 65 46.38 -20.10 15.49
C THR A 65 44.97 -19.94 14.90
N LEU A 66 44.86 -19.67 13.60
CA LEU A 66 43.58 -19.60 12.87
C LEU A 66 42.79 -20.91 12.99
N GLU A 67 43.44 -22.06 12.77
CA GLU A 67 42.79 -23.36 12.89
C GLU A 67 42.22 -23.60 14.29
N GLN A 68 43.00 -23.25 15.33
CA GLN A 68 42.54 -23.37 16.72
C GLN A 68 41.41 -22.40 17.05
N LEU A 69 41.47 -21.16 16.55
CA LEU A 69 40.41 -20.17 16.70
C LEU A 69 39.12 -20.66 16.04
N LYS A 70 39.19 -21.19 14.82
CA LYS A 70 37.99 -21.69 14.12
C LYS A 70 37.38 -22.93 14.75
N ARG A 71 38.15 -23.72 15.50
CA ARG A 71 37.61 -24.84 16.30
C ARG A 71 36.91 -24.37 17.57
N ARG A 72 37.41 -23.32 18.24
CA ARG A 72 36.91 -22.86 19.55
C ARG A 72 35.86 -21.74 19.47
N ALA A 73 35.99 -20.87 18.47
CA ALA A 73 35.14 -19.72 18.21
C ALA A 73 34.90 -19.60 16.69
N PRO A 74 34.13 -20.53 16.09
CA PRO A 74 33.97 -20.63 14.63
C PRO A 74 33.42 -19.35 13.98
N ASP A 75 32.59 -18.62 14.73
CA ASP A 75 31.83 -17.48 14.24
C ASP A 75 32.59 -16.16 14.25
N VAL A 76 33.75 -16.10 14.93
CA VAL A 76 34.56 -14.89 14.97
C VAL A 76 35.30 -14.76 13.64
N PRO A 77 35.07 -13.69 12.85
CA PRO A 77 35.77 -13.49 11.60
C PRO A 77 37.24 -13.16 11.88
N VAL A 78 38.15 -13.83 11.15
CA VAL A 78 39.60 -13.65 11.30
C VAL A 78 40.16 -13.10 10.00
N ILE A 79 40.84 -11.95 10.08
CA ILE A 79 41.56 -11.31 8.99
C ILE A 79 43.04 -11.60 9.18
N MET A 80 43.65 -12.26 8.21
CA MET A 80 45.09 -12.57 8.26
C MET A 80 45.92 -11.39 7.76
N MET A 81 47.08 -11.15 8.36
CA MET A 81 48.07 -10.15 7.92
C MET A 81 49.38 -10.86 7.58
N SER A 82 50.14 -10.40 6.57
CA SER A 82 51.47 -10.94 6.27
C SER A 82 52.37 -9.93 5.57
N GLY A 83 53.66 -9.89 5.93
CA GLY A 83 54.69 -9.09 5.24
C GLY A 83 55.33 -9.73 4.01
N LYS A 84 54.99 -10.99 3.68
CA LYS A 84 55.39 -11.64 2.43
C LYS A 84 54.14 -12.22 1.77
N ALA A 85 53.67 -11.61 0.68
CA ALA A 85 52.57 -12.16 -0.10
C ALA A 85 53.02 -13.39 -0.89
N ASN A 86 52.81 -14.56 -0.31
CA ASN A 86 52.78 -15.80 -1.07
C ASN A 86 51.32 -16.22 -1.26
N LEU A 87 50.87 -16.31 -2.52
CA LEU A 87 49.50 -16.69 -2.88
C LEU A 87 49.09 -18.03 -2.25
N ALA A 88 50.05 -18.96 -2.08
CA ALA A 88 49.81 -20.26 -1.46
C ALA A 88 49.31 -20.17 -0.01
N ASP A 89 49.80 -19.21 0.77
CA ASP A 89 49.44 -19.03 2.18
C ASP A 89 48.08 -18.35 2.31
N ALA A 90 47.76 -17.39 1.44
CA ALA A 90 46.43 -16.76 1.37
C ALA A 90 45.34 -17.79 1.03
N VAL A 91 45.58 -18.64 0.03
CA VAL A 91 44.66 -19.73 -0.34
C VAL A 91 44.47 -20.71 0.81
N ARG A 92 45.54 -21.03 1.55
CA ARG A 92 45.48 -21.93 2.71
C ARG A 92 44.69 -21.30 3.87
N ALA A 93 44.91 -20.02 4.16
CA ALA A 93 44.16 -19.28 5.18
C ALA A 93 42.66 -19.24 4.87
N THR A 94 42.28 -18.96 3.60
CA THR A 94 40.87 -18.99 3.19
C THR A 94 40.26 -20.38 3.35
N LYS A 95 40.98 -21.45 2.99
CA LYS A 95 40.52 -22.84 3.20
C LYS A 95 40.32 -23.19 4.68
N LEU A 96 41.10 -22.60 5.58
CA LEU A 96 40.98 -22.76 7.02
C LEU A 96 39.90 -21.84 7.64
N GLY A 97 39.23 -21.01 6.84
CA GLY A 97 38.11 -20.18 7.27
C GLY A 97 38.46 -18.72 7.60
N ALA A 98 39.63 -18.22 7.20
CA ALA A 98 39.91 -16.78 7.28
C ALA A 98 38.91 -16.00 6.41
N PHE A 99 38.44 -14.87 6.92
CA PHE A 99 37.52 -13.97 6.22
C PHE A 99 38.22 -13.25 5.06
N GLN A 100 39.41 -12.70 5.33
CA GLN A 100 40.19 -11.95 4.36
C GLN A 100 41.69 -12.02 4.71
N PHE A 101 42.54 -11.74 3.72
CA PHE A 101 43.99 -11.69 3.85
C PHE A 101 44.49 -10.29 3.43
N LEU A 102 45.34 -9.67 4.25
CA LEU A 102 45.94 -8.34 4.03
C LEU A 102 47.47 -8.45 3.94
N GLU A 103 48.04 -7.79 2.93
CA GLU A 103 49.49 -7.69 2.75
C GLU A 103 50.06 -6.46 3.46
N LYS A 104 51.15 -6.61 4.23
CA LYS A 104 51.90 -5.50 4.83
C LYS A 104 52.84 -4.91 3.75
N PRO A 105 52.95 -3.57 3.60
CA PRO A 105 52.48 -2.55 4.54
C PRO A 105 50.97 -2.30 4.48
N LEU A 106 50.34 -2.27 5.67
CA LEU A 106 48.89 -2.07 5.80
C LEU A 106 48.51 -0.63 5.47
N THR A 107 47.59 -0.44 4.53
CA THR A 107 46.98 0.88 4.28
C THR A 107 45.79 1.10 5.22
N PRO A 108 45.58 2.34 5.71
CA PRO A 108 44.43 2.66 6.56
C PRO A 108 43.09 2.23 5.95
N GLU A 109 42.89 2.50 4.65
CA GLU A 109 41.65 2.18 3.94
C GLU A 109 41.45 0.66 3.84
N GLY A 110 42.52 -0.10 3.55
CA GLY A 110 42.45 -1.56 3.40
C GLY A 110 42.06 -2.25 4.70
N VAL A 111 42.63 -1.82 5.83
CA VAL A 111 42.29 -2.33 7.17
C VAL A 111 40.83 -2.01 7.52
N LEU A 112 40.37 -0.79 7.28
CA LEU A 112 39.01 -0.38 7.60
C LEU A 112 37.95 -1.09 6.76
N VAL A 113 38.20 -1.30 5.46
CA VAL A 113 37.30 -2.06 4.59
C VAL A 113 37.19 -3.52 5.05
N ALA A 114 38.32 -4.17 5.34
CA ALA A 114 38.34 -5.55 5.80
C ALA A 114 37.60 -5.71 7.14
N ILE A 115 37.83 -4.80 8.09
CA ILE A 115 37.17 -4.82 9.39
C ILE A 115 35.66 -4.59 9.27
N ARG A 116 35.22 -3.61 8.48
CA ARG A 116 33.79 -3.35 8.30
C ARG A 116 33.08 -4.55 7.66
N GLY A 117 33.70 -5.20 6.67
CA GLY A 117 33.16 -6.42 6.05
C GLY A 117 33.09 -7.62 7.03
N ALA A 118 34.12 -7.80 7.85
CA ALA A 118 34.15 -8.84 8.89
C ALA A 118 33.02 -8.63 9.92
N LEU A 119 32.86 -7.39 10.40
CA LEU A 119 31.80 -7.03 11.35
C LEU A 119 30.40 -7.19 10.76
N GLU A 120 30.21 -6.88 9.47
CA GLU A 120 28.94 -7.11 8.79
C GLU A 120 28.59 -8.60 8.74
N LEU A 121 29.55 -9.46 8.37
CA LEU A 121 29.36 -10.91 8.41
C LEU A 121 29.00 -11.42 9.82
N ALA A 122 29.72 -10.97 10.85
CA ALA A 122 29.43 -11.34 12.23
C ALA A 122 28.01 -10.93 12.66
N ARG A 123 27.58 -9.71 12.30
CA ARG A 123 26.22 -9.22 12.56
C ARG A 123 25.17 -10.05 11.82
N THR A 124 25.39 -10.38 10.55
CA THR A 124 24.46 -11.18 9.76
C THR A 124 24.29 -12.58 10.35
N LEU A 125 25.38 -13.23 10.76
CA LEU A 125 25.33 -14.55 11.40
C LEU A 125 24.61 -14.50 12.76
N GLN A 126 24.85 -13.46 13.55
CA GLN A 126 24.17 -13.25 14.83
C GLN A 126 22.66 -12.98 14.63
N GLN A 127 22.28 -12.16 13.65
CA GLN A 127 20.89 -11.90 13.30
C GLN A 127 20.20 -13.16 12.81
N ASN A 128 20.86 -13.96 11.97
CA ASN A 128 20.33 -15.21 11.46
C ASN A 128 20.04 -16.20 12.62
N ARG A 129 20.95 -16.33 13.59
CA ARG A 129 20.70 -17.12 14.82
C ARG A 129 19.55 -16.60 15.65
N ARG A 130 19.52 -15.29 15.92
CA ARG A 130 18.42 -14.66 16.67
C ARG A 130 17.06 -14.87 15.98
N LEU A 131 17.03 -14.83 14.64
CA LEU A 131 15.83 -15.11 13.85
C LEU A 131 15.43 -16.58 13.98
N HIS A 132 16.36 -17.53 13.88
CA HIS A 132 16.05 -18.96 14.08
C HIS A 132 15.58 -19.29 15.50
N GLU A 133 16.16 -18.67 16.52
CA GLU A 133 15.72 -18.76 17.92
C GLU A 133 14.33 -18.15 18.12
N ALA A 134 14.09 -16.95 17.56
CA ALA A 134 12.79 -16.29 17.63
C ALA A 134 11.67 -17.09 16.94
N LEU A 135 12.01 -17.80 15.86
CA LEU A 135 11.09 -18.67 15.12
C LEU A 135 10.86 -20.04 15.79
N GLY A 136 11.47 -20.34 16.95
CA GLY A 136 11.25 -21.58 17.71
C GLY A 136 11.75 -22.85 17.01
N HIS A 137 12.54 -22.74 15.94
CA HIS A 137 13.01 -23.89 15.16
C HIS A 137 14.03 -24.75 15.92
N SER A 138 14.62 -24.21 17.00
CA SER A 138 15.56 -24.85 17.90
C SER A 138 14.94 -25.37 19.20
N ASP A 139 13.61 -25.25 19.39
CA ASP A 139 12.95 -25.70 20.62
C ASP A 139 13.10 -27.23 20.80
N PRO A 140 13.34 -27.70 22.04
CA PRO A 140 13.40 -29.13 22.33
C PRO A 140 12.01 -29.78 22.25
N LEU A 141 11.97 -31.06 21.89
CA LEU A 141 10.75 -31.87 21.97
C LEU A 141 10.41 -32.18 23.43
N VAL A 142 9.61 -31.31 24.06
CA VAL A 142 9.18 -31.41 25.45
C VAL A 142 8.08 -32.46 25.61
N GLY A 143 8.26 -33.36 26.58
CA GLY A 143 7.31 -34.42 26.93
C GLY A 143 8.01 -35.61 27.57
N THR A 144 7.38 -36.25 28.54
CA THR A 144 7.86 -37.42 29.29
C THR A 144 6.99 -38.65 29.08
N SER A 145 5.94 -38.57 28.26
CA SER A 145 5.10 -39.70 27.92
C SER A 145 5.87 -40.75 27.12
N ARG A 146 5.44 -42.00 27.26
CA ARG A 146 6.00 -43.12 26.47
C ARG A 146 5.95 -42.87 24.97
N ALA A 147 4.89 -42.25 24.46
CA ALA A 147 4.75 -41.91 23.05
C ALA A 147 5.83 -40.92 22.58
N MET A 148 6.22 -39.97 23.43
CA MET A 148 7.31 -39.03 23.11
C MET A 148 8.69 -39.67 23.18
N ASP A 149 8.91 -40.62 24.09
CA ASP A 149 10.15 -41.41 24.14
C ASP A 149 10.31 -42.29 22.89
N GLU A 150 9.25 -42.99 22.49
CA GLU A 150 9.23 -43.78 21.26
C GLU A 150 9.46 -42.90 20.01
N LEU A 151 8.85 -41.71 19.96
CA LEU A 151 9.08 -40.73 18.90
C LEU A 151 10.54 -40.25 18.86
N ARG A 152 11.15 -39.90 20.01
CA ARG A 152 12.57 -39.50 20.08
C ARG A 152 13.50 -40.63 19.63
N ALA A 153 13.24 -41.86 20.07
CA ALA A 153 14.01 -43.03 19.66
C ALA A 153 13.87 -43.33 18.16
N LEU A 154 12.69 -43.08 17.57
CA LEU A 154 12.49 -43.17 16.13
C LEU A 154 13.27 -42.07 15.39
N ILE A 155 13.18 -40.81 15.82
CA ILE A 155 13.93 -39.70 15.23
C ILE A 155 15.44 -39.99 15.24
N ALA A 156 15.99 -40.46 16.37
CA ALA A 156 17.42 -40.76 16.49
C ALA A 156 17.88 -41.86 15.51
N ARG A 157 17.01 -42.83 15.17
CA ARG A 157 17.30 -43.87 14.17
C ARG A 157 17.17 -43.38 12.73
N VAL A 158 16.20 -42.49 12.48
CA VAL A 158 15.86 -42.04 11.12
C VAL A 158 16.73 -40.88 10.66
N ALA A 159 17.13 -40.00 11.58
CA ALA A 159 17.86 -38.78 11.28
C ALA A 159 19.19 -39.02 10.53
N PRO A 160 20.03 -40.01 10.89
CA PRO A 160 21.29 -40.26 10.16
C PRO A 160 21.12 -40.83 8.75
N THR A 161 19.91 -41.26 8.36
CA THR A 161 19.65 -41.86 7.05
C THR A 161 19.27 -40.79 6.01
N GLU A 162 19.37 -41.11 4.72
CA GLU A 162 18.89 -40.25 3.61
C GLU A 162 17.42 -40.54 3.25
N SER A 163 16.73 -41.38 4.03
CA SER A 163 15.34 -41.77 3.76
C SER A 163 14.38 -40.59 3.89
N ARG A 164 13.37 -40.60 3.02
CA ARG A 164 12.22 -39.68 3.05
C ARG A 164 11.29 -40.07 4.19
N VAL A 165 10.69 -39.05 4.80
CA VAL A 165 9.84 -39.22 5.98
C VAL A 165 8.50 -38.56 5.75
N LEU A 166 7.42 -39.27 6.06
CA LEU A 166 6.06 -38.72 6.07
C LEU A 166 5.57 -38.62 7.51
N ILE A 167 5.36 -37.40 7.98
CA ILE A 167 4.88 -37.10 9.33
C ILE A 167 3.37 -36.90 9.29
N THR A 168 2.62 -37.71 10.03
CA THR A 168 1.16 -37.58 10.16
C THR A 168 0.79 -37.18 11.58
N GLY A 169 -0.27 -36.39 11.71
CA GLY A 169 -0.78 -35.99 13.02
C GLY A 169 -1.68 -34.76 12.91
N GLU A 170 -2.54 -34.58 13.90
CA GLU A 170 -3.47 -33.45 13.94
C GLU A 170 -2.75 -32.09 13.88
N SER A 171 -3.50 -31.04 13.54
CA SER A 171 -2.95 -29.68 13.56
C SER A 171 -2.46 -29.33 14.97
N GLY A 172 -1.28 -28.69 15.05
CA GLY A 172 -0.70 -28.25 16.32
C GLY A 172 -0.03 -29.32 17.18
N THR A 173 0.18 -30.55 16.68
CA THR A 173 0.84 -31.65 17.44
C THR A 173 2.37 -31.55 17.52
N GLY A 174 2.99 -30.71 16.68
CA GLY A 174 4.45 -30.51 16.63
C GLY A 174 5.16 -31.10 15.40
N LYS A 175 4.47 -31.31 14.28
CA LYS A 175 5.04 -31.88 13.05
C LYS A 175 6.32 -31.18 12.56
N GLU A 176 6.33 -29.85 12.56
CA GLU A 176 7.49 -29.04 12.17
C GLU A 176 8.68 -29.20 13.13
N LEU A 177 8.43 -29.29 14.45
CA LEU A 177 9.48 -29.54 15.44
C LEU A 177 10.11 -30.92 15.26
N VAL A 178 9.32 -31.93 14.89
CA VAL A 178 9.83 -33.26 14.55
C VAL A 178 10.69 -33.21 13.29
N ALA A 179 10.25 -32.53 12.24
CA ALA A 179 11.05 -32.37 11.02
C ALA A 179 12.38 -31.65 11.27
N SER A 180 12.36 -30.58 12.06
CA SER A 180 13.57 -29.87 12.49
C SER A 180 14.47 -30.76 13.34
N ALA A 181 13.92 -31.55 14.27
CA ALA A 181 14.69 -32.49 15.08
C ALA A 181 15.37 -33.59 14.24
N ILE A 182 14.71 -34.09 13.18
CA ILE A 182 15.29 -35.02 12.21
C ILE A 182 16.46 -34.36 11.47
N HIS A 183 16.29 -33.13 10.98
CA HIS A 183 17.35 -32.42 10.29
C HIS A 183 18.58 -32.16 11.19
N ARG A 184 18.36 -31.70 12.42
CA ARG A 184 19.44 -31.41 13.38
C ARG A 184 20.26 -32.63 13.80
N GLN A 185 19.67 -33.82 13.74
CA GLN A 185 20.34 -35.09 14.06
C GLN A 185 20.84 -35.82 12.80
N SER A 186 20.79 -35.18 11.63
CA SER A 186 21.19 -35.76 10.36
C SER A 186 22.64 -35.41 9.97
N SER A 187 23.16 -36.11 8.97
CA SER A 187 24.39 -35.76 8.25
C SER A 187 24.36 -34.34 7.63
N ARG A 188 23.16 -33.78 7.44
CA ARG A 188 22.92 -32.48 6.79
C ARG A 188 22.70 -31.32 7.77
N VAL A 189 23.02 -31.48 9.05
CA VAL A 189 22.81 -30.44 10.09
C VAL A 189 23.46 -29.08 9.78
N ALA A 190 24.56 -29.07 9.04
CA ALA A 190 25.26 -27.84 8.62
C ALA A 190 24.73 -27.26 7.29
N LYS A 191 23.74 -27.91 6.67
CA LYS A 191 23.15 -27.55 5.37
C LYS A 191 21.78 -26.91 5.56
N PRO A 192 21.20 -26.25 4.55
CA PRO A 192 19.93 -25.53 4.71
C PRO A 192 18.77 -26.44 5.15
N PHE A 193 17.96 -25.95 6.09
CA PHE A 193 16.63 -26.49 6.41
C PHE A 193 15.58 -25.52 5.88
N VAL A 194 14.97 -25.85 4.75
CA VAL A 194 13.98 -25.00 4.08
C VAL A 194 12.59 -25.54 4.37
N THR A 195 11.69 -24.68 4.85
CA THR A 195 10.30 -25.03 5.13
C THR A 195 9.36 -24.41 4.10
N VAL A 196 8.31 -25.15 3.73
CA VAL A 196 7.25 -24.70 2.83
C VAL A 196 5.93 -25.22 3.37
N ASN A 197 4.98 -24.33 3.64
CA ASN A 197 3.62 -24.73 3.98
C ASN A 197 2.72 -24.58 2.75
N SER A 198 2.24 -25.71 2.25
CA SER A 198 1.48 -25.78 0.99
C SER A 198 0.08 -25.18 1.11
N ALA A 199 -0.50 -25.16 2.31
CA ALA A 199 -1.82 -24.57 2.58
C ALA A 199 -1.76 -23.03 2.72
N ALA A 200 -0.59 -22.48 3.06
CA ALA A 200 -0.40 -21.03 3.26
C ALA A 200 -0.07 -20.26 1.96
N ILE A 201 0.28 -20.98 0.88
CA ILE A 201 0.63 -20.39 -0.41
C ILE A 201 -0.58 -20.55 -1.36
N PRO A 202 -1.01 -19.49 -2.06
CA PRO A 202 -2.06 -19.61 -3.07
C PRO A 202 -1.73 -20.69 -4.09
N ARG A 203 -2.69 -21.54 -4.47
CA ARG A 203 -2.47 -22.71 -5.34
C ARG A 203 -1.69 -22.37 -6.61
N ASP A 204 -2.00 -21.23 -7.23
CA ASP A 204 -1.37 -20.75 -8.47
C ASP A 204 0.11 -20.35 -8.30
N LEU A 205 0.56 -20.12 -7.07
CA LEU A 205 1.93 -19.71 -6.73
C LEU A 205 2.73 -20.83 -6.04
N VAL A 206 2.09 -21.91 -5.59
CA VAL A 206 2.75 -23.05 -4.94
C VAL A 206 3.86 -23.61 -5.82
N GLU A 207 3.61 -23.75 -7.12
CA GLU A 207 4.62 -24.27 -8.06
C GLU A 207 5.79 -23.33 -8.25
N SER A 208 5.51 -22.02 -8.36
CA SER A 208 6.54 -21.00 -8.49
C SER A 208 7.40 -20.93 -7.24
N GLU A 209 6.82 -21.05 -6.05
CA GLU A 209 7.58 -21.09 -4.81
C GLU A 209 8.39 -22.39 -4.72
N MET A 210 7.81 -23.56 -4.98
CA MET A 210 8.51 -24.84 -4.84
C MET A 210 9.65 -25.03 -5.86
N PHE A 211 9.39 -24.79 -7.14
CA PHE A 211 10.31 -25.11 -8.24
C PHE A 211 11.01 -23.89 -8.83
N GLY A 212 10.58 -22.68 -8.49
CA GLY A 212 11.13 -21.45 -9.05
C GLY A 212 10.54 -21.12 -10.41
N HIS A 213 10.86 -19.94 -10.92
CA HIS A 213 10.43 -19.50 -12.24
C HIS A 213 11.51 -18.74 -12.97
N GLU A 214 11.53 -18.91 -14.29
CA GLU A 214 12.27 -18.03 -15.18
C GLU A 214 11.51 -16.72 -15.41
N ARG A 215 12.24 -15.70 -15.83
CA ARG A 215 11.64 -14.42 -16.21
C ARG A 215 10.62 -14.65 -17.33
N GLY A 216 9.37 -14.25 -17.11
CA GLY A 216 8.28 -14.40 -18.08
C GLY A 216 7.53 -15.73 -18.02
N ALA A 217 7.78 -16.58 -17.02
CA ALA A 217 7.09 -17.86 -16.86
C ALA A 217 5.57 -17.75 -16.68
N PHE A 218 5.10 -16.67 -16.05
CA PHE A 218 3.69 -16.33 -15.89
C PHE A 218 3.53 -14.81 -15.71
N THR A 219 2.29 -14.32 -15.73
CA THR A 219 1.97 -12.90 -15.55
C THR A 219 2.44 -12.40 -14.17
N GLY A 220 3.49 -11.57 -14.15
CA GLY A 220 4.10 -11.05 -12.91
C GLY A 220 5.51 -11.58 -12.62
N ALA A 221 5.99 -12.60 -13.33
CA ALA A 221 7.35 -13.13 -13.24
C ALA A 221 8.39 -12.19 -13.88
N SER A 222 8.59 -11.01 -13.29
CA SER A 222 9.46 -9.95 -13.83
C SER A 222 10.95 -10.24 -13.72
N GLU A 223 11.32 -11.09 -12.77
CA GLU A 223 12.69 -11.53 -12.50
C GLU A 223 12.70 -13.06 -12.36
N ARG A 224 13.87 -13.67 -12.51
CA ARG A 224 14.03 -15.09 -12.19
C ARG A 224 13.98 -15.26 -10.67
N ARG A 225 13.25 -16.25 -10.19
CA ARG A 225 13.20 -16.60 -8.76
C ARG A 225 13.59 -18.05 -8.54
N LEU A 226 14.50 -18.28 -7.60
CA LEU A 226 14.92 -19.61 -7.19
C LEU A 226 13.80 -20.30 -6.41
N GLY A 227 13.56 -21.58 -6.73
CA GLY A 227 12.60 -22.41 -6.01
C GLY A 227 13.10 -22.90 -4.66
N ARG A 228 12.19 -23.36 -3.81
CA ARG A 228 12.52 -23.94 -2.50
C ARG A 228 13.36 -25.20 -2.62
N PHE A 229 13.20 -25.98 -3.69
CA PHE A 229 14.08 -27.11 -3.98
C PHE A 229 15.53 -26.67 -4.24
N GLU A 230 15.74 -25.56 -4.94
CA GLU A 230 17.09 -25.04 -5.20
C GLU A 230 17.71 -24.44 -3.94
N LEU A 231 16.91 -23.70 -3.15
CA LEU A 231 17.36 -23.15 -1.87
C LEU A 231 17.69 -24.24 -0.84
N ALA A 232 17.08 -25.42 -0.98
CA ALA A 232 17.31 -26.58 -0.13
C ALA A 232 18.38 -27.53 -0.69
N ASP A 233 19.09 -27.16 -1.76
CA ASP A 233 20.10 -28.02 -2.35
C ASP A 233 21.19 -28.40 -1.32
N GLU A 234 21.62 -29.66 -1.38
CA GLU A 234 22.44 -30.34 -0.37
C GLU A 234 21.82 -30.39 1.06
N GLY A 235 20.67 -29.79 1.28
CA GLY A 235 19.99 -29.67 2.58
C GLY A 235 18.75 -30.55 2.73
N THR A 236 17.80 -30.05 3.51
CA THR A 236 16.52 -30.71 3.78
C THR A 236 15.37 -29.75 3.46
N LEU A 237 14.38 -30.25 2.71
CA LEU A 237 13.14 -29.54 2.43
C LEU A 237 12.00 -30.16 3.24
N PHE A 238 11.40 -29.35 4.11
CA PHE A 238 10.20 -29.70 4.87
C PHE A 238 8.95 -29.17 4.16
N LEU A 239 8.11 -30.09 3.69
CA LEU A 239 6.84 -29.82 3.03
C LEU A 239 5.69 -30.02 4.01
N ASP A 240 5.19 -28.95 4.61
CA ASP A 240 4.03 -28.98 5.49
C ASP A 240 2.73 -28.94 4.69
N GLU A 241 1.73 -29.64 5.22
CA GLU A 241 0.41 -29.86 4.61
C GLU A 241 0.48 -30.31 3.14
N VAL A 242 1.28 -31.34 2.85
CA VAL A 242 1.47 -31.89 1.49
C VAL A 242 0.14 -32.35 0.85
N GLY A 243 -0.86 -32.70 1.67
CA GLY A 243 -2.21 -33.05 1.23
C GLY A 243 -3.06 -31.89 0.68
N ASP A 244 -2.54 -30.66 0.68
CA ASP A 244 -3.16 -29.49 0.07
C ASP A 244 -2.58 -29.11 -1.30
N LEU A 245 -1.59 -29.86 -1.80
CA LEU A 245 -1.01 -29.63 -3.13
C LEU A 245 -2.02 -29.90 -4.24
N GLY A 246 -2.06 -29.01 -5.24
CA GLY A 246 -2.85 -29.23 -6.47
C GLY A 246 -2.26 -30.35 -7.34
N PRO A 247 -3.05 -30.92 -8.28
CA PRO A 247 -2.62 -32.06 -9.11
C PRO A 247 -1.33 -31.82 -9.93
N GLU A 248 -1.15 -30.62 -10.46
CA GLU A 248 0.03 -30.23 -11.25
C GLU A 248 1.31 -30.19 -10.39
N ALA A 249 1.24 -29.54 -9.22
CA ALA A 249 2.32 -29.54 -8.24
C ALA A 249 2.66 -30.95 -7.72
N GLN A 250 1.65 -31.82 -7.53
CA GLN A 250 1.86 -33.23 -7.16
C GLN A 250 2.64 -33.99 -8.25
N ALA A 251 2.33 -33.76 -9.53
CA ALA A 251 3.04 -34.39 -10.65
C ALA A 251 4.51 -33.96 -10.71
N LYS A 252 4.80 -32.67 -10.53
CA LYS A 252 6.18 -32.15 -10.51
C LYS A 252 6.95 -32.64 -9.28
N LEU A 253 6.32 -32.67 -8.11
CA LEU A 253 6.93 -33.21 -6.90
C LEU A 253 7.33 -34.68 -7.08
N LEU A 254 6.45 -35.49 -7.68
CA LEU A 254 6.77 -36.88 -8.02
C LEU A 254 8.02 -36.97 -8.90
N ARG A 255 8.09 -36.17 -9.98
CA ARG A 255 9.24 -36.15 -10.90
C ARG A 255 10.55 -35.82 -10.19
N VAL A 256 10.54 -34.83 -9.30
CA VAL A 256 11.73 -34.44 -8.52
C VAL A 256 12.15 -35.55 -7.55
N LEU A 257 11.19 -36.20 -6.89
CA LEU A 257 11.45 -37.33 -5.99
C LEU A 257 12.02 -38.56 -6.71
N GLU A 258 11.76 -38.73 -8.00
CA GLU A 258 12.27 -39.85 -8.79
C GLU A 258 13.61 -39.56 -9.44
N THR A 259 13.78 -38.35 -9.98
CA THR A 259 14.93 -38.00 -10.84
C THR A 259 15.98 -37.13 -10.14
N GLY A 260 15.61 -36.45 -9.06
CA GLY A 260 16.45 -35.40 -8.46
C GLY A 260 16.64 -34.19 -9.38
N VAL A 261 15.80 -34.03 -10.40
CA VAL A 261 15.87 -32.94 -11.38
C VAL A 261 14.61 -32.11 -11.27
N ILE A 262 14.77 -30.79 -11.18
CA ILE A 262 13.68 -29.83 -11.26
C ILE A 262 13.76 -29.05 -12.58
N GLU A 263 12.63 -28.55 -13.03
CA GLU A 263 12.51 -27.56 -14.09
C GLU A 263 11.80 -26.35 -13.51
N ARG A 264 12.35 -25.15 -13.70
CA ARG A 264 11.66 -23.91 -13.31
C ARG A 264 10.45 -23.72 -14.19
N LEU A 265 9.42 -23.06 -13.66
CA LEU A 265 8.31 -22.61 -14.50
C LEU A 265 8.84 -21.72 -15.64
N GLY A 266 8.38 -21.99 -16.86
CA GLY A 266 8.80 -21.27 -18.06
C GLY A 266 10.26 -21.52 -18.48
N GLY A 267 10.97 -22.44 -17.83
CA GLY A 267 12.35 -22.80 -18.17
C GLY A 267 12.45 -24.26 -18.61
N GLU A 268 13.15 -24.51 -19.71
CA GLU A 268 13.39 -25.86 -20.23
C GLU A 268 14.69 -26.47 -19.69
N LYS A 269 15.47 -25.71 -18.91
CA LYS A 269 16.77 -26.16 -18.39
C LYS A 269 16.56 -27.09 -17.18
N PRO A 270 16.96 -28.37 -17.26
CA PRO A 270 16.94 -29.26 -16.11
C PRO A 270 17.99 -28.81 -15.08
N ILE A 271 17.62 -28.82 -13.81
CA ILE A 271 18.49 -28.45 -12.68
C ILE A 271 18.56 -29.64 -11.74
N GLN A 272 19.76 -30.20 -11.58
CA GLN A 272 19.99 -31.26 -10.61
C GLN A 272 19.97 -30.68 -9.20
N VAL A 273 19.22 -31.29 -8.28
CA VAL A 273 19.16 -30.95 -6.87
C VAL A 273 19.32 -32.21 -6.01
N ASN A 274 20.05 -32.10 -4.90
CA ASN A 274 20.24 -33.17 -3.93
C ASN A 274 19.58 -32.80 -2.60
N VAL A 275 18.27 -33.02 -2.51
CA VAL A 275 17.45 -32.58 -1.37
C VAL A 275 16.84 -33.77 -0.64
N ARG A 276 17.02 -33.82 0.68
CA ARG A 276 16.25 -34.74 1.53
C ARG A 276 14.86 -34.15 1.78
N VAL A 277 13.80 -34.86 1.40
CA VAL A 277 12.42 -34.41 1.58
C VAL A 277 11.79 -35.02 2.83
N ILE A 278 11.26 -34.17 3.71
CA ILE A 278 10.41 -34.53 4.85
C ILE A 278 9.03 -33.90 4.59
N ALA A 279 7.97 -34.70 4.52
CA ALA A 279 6.61 -34.21 4.29
C ALA A 279 5.78 -34.34 5.57
N ALA A 280 4.80 -33.46 5.74
CA ALA A 280 3.83 -33.50 6.83
C ALA A 280 2.40 -33.27 6.33
N THR A 281 1.42 -33.87 7.00
CA THR A 281 0.00 -33.69 6.70
C THR A 281 -0.87 -33.92 7.92
N ASN A 282 -1.96 -33.17 8.04
CA ASN A 282 -3.05 -33.47 8.97
C ASN A 282 -4.17 -34.33 8.37
N LYS A 283 -4.18 -34.50 7.03
CA LYS A 283 -5.19 -35.26 6.30
C LYS A 283 -4.83 -36.73 6.19
N ASP A 284 -5.86 -37.57 6.12
CA ASP A 284 -5.73 -38.99 5.82
C ASP A 284 -5.52 -39.20 4.32
N LEU A 285 -4.25 -39.25 3.90
CA LEU A 285 -3.88 -39.45 2.50
C LEU A 285 -4.31 -40.82 1.96
N THR A 286 -4.48 -41.82 2.83
CA THR A 286 -4.94 -43.16 2.40
C THR A 286 -6.40 -43.14 1.94
N LYS A 287 -7.21 -42.22 2.48
CA LYS A 287 -8.58 -41.95 2.02
C LYS A 287 -8.65 -40.96 0.87
N ALA A 288 -7.76 -39.96 0.85
CA ALA A 288 -7.73 -38.94 -0.20
C ALA A 288 -7.32 -39.49 -1.58
N SER A 289 -6.51 -40.56 -1.60
CA SER A 289 -6.01 -41.16 -2.84
C SER A 289 -7.11 -41.85 -3.68
N PRO A 290 -7.95 -42.76 -3.13
CA PRO A 290 -9.07 -43.35 -3.86
C PRO A 290 -10.12 -42.35 -4.37
N GLN A 291 -10.20 -41.18 -3.75
CA GLN A 291 -11.15 -40.11 -4.10
C GLN A 291 -10.64 -39.18 -5.22
N GLY A 292 -9.43 -39.43 -5.75
CA GLY A 292 -8.83 -38.60 -6.81
C GLY A 292 -8.26 -37.26 -6.35
N HIS A 293 -8.22 -36.99 -5.04
CA HIS A 293 -7.70 -35.74 -4.49
C HIS A 293 -6.18 -35.74 -4.28
N PHE A 294 -5.57 -36.92 -4.20
CA PHE A 294 -4.11 -37.09 -4.05
C PHE A 294 -3.64 -38.25 -4.91
N ARG A 295 -2.48 -38.12 -5.57
CA ARG A 295 -1.97 -39.18 -6.43
C ARG A 295 -1.41 -40.35 -5.62
N GLU A 296 -1.80 -41.56 -5.99
CA GLU A 296 -1.38 -42.79 -5.33
C GLU A 296 0.13 -43.03 -5.47
N ASP A 297 0.68 -42.78 -6.66
CA ASP A 297 2.12 -42.90 -6.96
C ASP A 297 2.98 -41.97 -6.07
N LEU A 298 2.56 -40.73 -5.88
CA LEU A 298 3.22 -39.76 -5.00
C LEU A 298 3.14 -40.20 -3.53
N LEU A 299 2.00 -40.72 -3.07
CA LEU A 299 1.86 -41.24 -1.71
C LEU A 299 2.88 -42.36 -1.44
N PHE A 300 3.03 -43.30 -2.37
CA PHE A 300 4.02 -44.37 -2.25
C PHE A 300 5.48 -43.84 -2.21
N ARG A 301 5.80 -42.77 -2.95
CA ARG A 301 7.14 -42.17 -2.97
C ARG A 301 7.47 -41.30 -1.75
N LEU A 302 6.47 -40.74 -1.08
CA LEU A 302 6.62 -39.94 0.13
C LEU A 302 6.59 -40.82 1.39
N ASN A 303 5.71 -41.82 1.43
CA ASN A 303 5.46 -42.67 2.59
C ASN A 303 6.48 -43.81 2.74
N VAL A 304 7.77 -43.51 2.58
CA VAL A 304 8.86 -44.48 2.76
C VAL A 304 9.04 -44.81 4.24
N LEU A 305 9.02 -43.78 5.09
CA LEU A 305 9.07 -43.95 6.54
C LEU A 305 7.99 -43.09 7.21
N PRO A 306 6.86 -43.69 7.62
CA PRO A 306 5.80 -42.97 8.33
C PRO A 306 6.19 -42.68 9.78
N ILE A 307 5.94 -41.47 10.24
CA ILE A 307 6.02 -41.07 11.65
C ILE A 307 4.67 -40.49 12.05
N HIS A 308 3.96 -41.16 12.94
CA HIS A 308 2.68 -40.67 13.46
C HIS A 308 2.88 -39.97 14.81
N ILE A 309 2.37 -38.74 14.93
CA ILE A 309 2.38 -37.98 16.19
C ILE A 309 1.00 -38.04 16.83
N VAL A 310 0.93 -38.63 18.02
CA VAL A 310 -0.30 -38.72 18.79
C VAL A 310 -0.80 -37.34 19.27
N PRO A 311 -2.11 -37.10 19.28
CA PRO A 311 -2.70 -35.86 19.77
C PRO A 311 -2.49 -35.68 21.29
N LEU A 312 -2.51 -34.44 21.77
CA LEU A 312 -2.18 -34.10 23.15
C LEU A 312 -3.12 -34.76 24.17
N ARG A 313 -4.39 -34.96 23.81
CA ARG A 313 -5.38 -35.68 24.64
C ARG A 313 -5.03 -37.14 24.93
N GLU A 314 -4.22 -37.77 24.08
CA GLU A 314 -3.74 -39.16 24.26
C GLU A 314 -2.41 -39.22 25.02
N ARG A 315 -1.83 -38.06 25.37
CA ARG A 315 -0.60 -37.92 26.16
C ARG A 315 -0.73 -36.81 27.23
N PRO A 316 -1.71 -36.90 28.14
CA PRO A 316 -1.97 -35.84 29.14
C PRO A 316 -0.79 -35.62 30.10
N GLU A 317 0.06 -36.64 30.29
CA GLU A 317 1.31 -36.57 31.07
C GLU A 317 2.29 -35.50 30.57
N ASP A 318 2.20 -35.13 29.29
CA ASP A 318 3.05 -34.11 28.67
C ASP A 318 2.56 -32.68 28.93
N ILE A 319 1.31 -32.49 29.35
CA ILE A 319 0.72 -31.16 29.56
C ILE A 319 1.48 -30.36 30.64
N PRO A 320 1.76 -30.89 31.85
CA PRO A 320 2.47 -30.11 32.87
C PRO A 320 3.91 -29.71 32.49
N PRO A 321 4.75 -30.60 31.89
CA PRO A 321 6.02 -30.19 31.30
C PRO A 321 5.91 -29.09 30.23
N LEU A 322 4.92 -29.19 29.34
CA LEU A 322 4.69 -28.19 28.28
C LEU A 322 4.27 -26.84 28.86
N LEU A 323 3.38 -26.82 29.86
CA LEU A 323 2.97 -25.61 30.57
C LEU A 323 4.15 -24.89 31.22
N ARG A 324 5.03 -25.64 31.89
CA ARG A 324 6.26 -25.08 32.49
C ARG A 324 7.20 -24.50 31.43
N HIS A 325 7.36 -25.20 30.31
CA HIS A 325 8.18 -24.73 29.21
C HIS A 325 7.66 -23.41 28.63
N PHE A 326 6.36 -23.33 28.30
CA PHE A 326 5.77 -22.11 27.74
C PHE A 326 5.74 -20.97 28.76
N ALA A 327 5.45 -21.23 30.03
CA ALA A 327 5.51 -20.20 31.07
C ALA A 327 6.92 -19.62 31.23
N THR A 328 7.96 -20.46 31.22
CA THR A 328 9.35 -20.01 31.27
C THR A 328 9.70 -19.13 30.06
N ARG A 329 9.30 -19.56 28.86
CA ARG A 329 9.53 -18.83 27.61
C ARG A 329 8.83 -17.47 27.61
N GLN A 330 7.57 -17.41 28.03
CA GLN A 330 6.84 -16.15 28.12
C GLN A 330 7.42 -15.25 29.21
N GLY A 331 7.90 -15.81 30.31
CA GLY A 331 8.56 -15.04 31.36
C GLY A 331 9.85 -14.37 30.90
N ALA A 332 10.67 -15.08 30.12
CA ALA A 332 11.85 -14.48 29.49
C ALA A 332 11.49 -13.35 28.51
N ARG A 333 10.43 -13.51 27.72
CA ARG A 333 9.96 -12.50 26.76
C ARG A 333 9.35 -11.26 27.42
N LEU A 334 8.61 -11.44 28.52
CA LEU A 334 7.96 -10.37 29.26
C LEU A 334 8.88 -9.72 30.31
N GLY A 335 10.08 -10.25 30.52
CA GLY A 335 11.02 -9.76 31.53
C GLY A 335 10.54 -9.97 32.98
N ARG A 336 9.62 -10.92 33.22
CA ARG A 336 9.08 -11.24 34.56
C ARG A 336 8.80 -12.73 34.69
N PRO A 337 8.93 -13.34 35.88
CA PRO A 337 8.56 -14.74 36.05
C PRO A 337 7.06 -14.95 35.81
N VAL A 338 6.70 -16.02 35.11
CA VAL A 338 5.31 -16.47 34.92
C VAL A 338 5.16 -17.81 35.65
N SER A 339 4.42 -17.82 36.75
CA SER A 339 4.07 -19.03 37.50
C SER A 339 2.60 -19.37 37.33
N LEU A 340 2.24 -20.66 37.34
CA LEU A 340 0.85 -21.12 37.38
C LEU A 340 0.52 -21.63 38.77
N ASP A 341 -0.66 -21.29 39.30
CA ASP A 341 -1.15 -21.89 40.54
C ASP A 341 -1.65 -23.34 40.32
N ALA A 342 -1.90 -24.05 41.43
CA ALA A 342 -2.32 -25.45 41.36
C ALA A 342 -3.69 -25.63 40.67
N GLY A 343 -4.61 -24.67 40.84
CA GLY A 343 -5.94 -24.72 40.22
C GLY A 343 -5.90 -24.47 38.71
N ALA A 344 -5.04 -23.55 38.25
CA ALA A 344 -4.76 -23.28 36.85
C ALA A 344 -4.17 -24.51 36.16
N LEU A 345 -3.18 -25.15 36.79
CA LEU A 345 -2.60 -26.40 36.29
C LEU A 345 -3.66 -27.50 36.14
N GLN A 346 -4.56 -27.65 37.12
CA GLN A 346 -5.60 -28.66 37.09
C GLN A 346 -6.62 -28.41 35.96
N LEU A 347 -7.07 -27.16 35.79
CA LEU A 347 -7.99 -26.78 34.71
C LEU A 347 -7.38 -26.96 33.32
N LEU A 348 -6.11 -26.57 33.15
CA LEU A 348 -5.39 -26.74 31.90
C LEU A 348 -5.09 -28.22 31.59
N ALA A 349 -4.83 -29.04 32.61
CA ALA A 349 -4.63 -30.48 32.43
C ALA A 349 -5.93 -31.22 32.05
N ALA A 350 -7.09 -30.72 32.48
CA ALA A 350 -8.39 -31.35 32.22
C ALA A 350 -8.98 -30.99 30.84
N TYR A 351 -8.47 -29.94 30.17
CA TYR A 351 -8.97 -29.51 28.87
C TYR A 351 -8.55 -30.50 27.76
N PRO A 352 -9.41 -30.81 26.76
CA PRO A 352 -9.10 -31.82 25.74
C PRO A 352 -8.14 -31.36 24.63
N TRP A 353 -7.82 -30.06 24.55
CA TRP A 353 -6.84 -29.49 23.60
C TRP A 353 -7.07 -29.89 22.12
N PRO A 354 -8.22 -29.55 21.50
CA PRO A 354 -8.48 -29.84 20.09
C PRO A 354 -7.45 -29.22 19.12
N GLY A 355 -6.83 -28.10 19.48
CA GLY A 355 -5.72 -27.49 18.75
C GLY A 355 -4.32 -27.91 19.25
N ASN A 356 -4.26 -28.95 20.09
CA ASN A 356 -3.04 -29.59 20.58
C ASN A 356 -2.05 -28.60 21.23
N VAL A 357 -0.75 -28.78 21.02
CA VAL A 357 0.33 -27.99 21.64
C VAL A 357 0.30 -26.53 21.19
N ARG A 358 -0.16 -26.25 19.95
CA ARG A 358 -0.29 -24.88 19.44
C ARG A 358 -1.36 -24.09 20.19
N GLU A 359 -2.51 -24.72 20.46
CA GLU A 359 -3.55 -24.11 21.30
C GLU A 359 -3.06 -23.89 22.73
N LEU A 360 -2.39 -24.88 23.32
CA LEU A 360 -1.78 -24.78 24.65
C LEU A 360 -0.83 -23.58 24.75
N ALA A 361 0.08 -23.41 23.79
CA ALA A 361 1.02 -22.29 23.75
C ALA A 361 0.31 -20.93 23.67
N ASN A 362 -0.68 -20.82 22.78
CA ASN A 362 -1.46 -19.59 22.58
C ASN A 362 -2.26 -19.20 23.84
N ILE A 363 -2.85 -20.19 24.51
CA ILE A 363 -3.61 -19.96 25.74
C ILE A 363 -2.68 -19.54 26.88
N VAL A 364 -1.51 -20.17 27.03
CA VAL A 364 -0.51 -19.76 28.02
C VAL A 364 0.01 -18.35 27.75
N GLU A 365 0.29 -17.98 26.50
CA GLU A 365 0.68 -16.61 26.14
C GLU A 365 -0.39 -15.59 26.53
N ARG A 366 -1.66 -15.87 26.17
CA ARG A 366 -2.79 -15.00 26.52
C ARG A 366 -2.93 -14.85 28.04
N LEU A 367 -2.82 -15.95 28.79
CA LEU A 367 -2.88 -15.92 30.24
C LEU A 367 -1.71 -15.15 30.85
N ALA A 368 -0.51 -15.28 30.32
CA ALA A 368 0.67 -14.54 30.76
C ALA A 368 0.53 -13.02 30.53
N ILE A 369 -0.23 -12.59 29.51
CA ILE A 369 -0.52 -11.17 29.25
C ILE A 369 -1.63 -10.64 30.16
N LEU A 370 -2.70 -11.42 30.36
CA LEU A 370 -3.92 -10.96 31.05
C LEU A 370 -3.88 -11.13 32.57
N ALA A 371 -2.98 -11.96 33.11
CA ALA A 371 -2.89 -12.18 34.56
C ALA A 371 -2.48 -10.88 35.28
N ALA A 372 -3.38 -10.37 36.12
CA ALA A 372 -3.19 -9.14 36.90
C ALA A 372 -2.34 -9.34 38.18
N GLY A 373 -2.06 -10.59 38.56
CA GLY A 373 -1.33 -10.98 39.78
C GLY A 373 0.09 -11.55 39.54
N PRO A 374 0.77 -12.02 40.59
CA PRO A 374 2.14 -12.58 40.51
C PRO A 374 2.22 -13.92 39.76
N GLY A 375 1.08 -14.54 39.44
CA GLY A 375 0.96 -15.78 38.67
C GLY A 375 -0.40 -15.91 38.01
N ILE A 376 -0.53 -16.91 37.13
CA ILE A 376 -1.77 -17.28 36.43
C ILE A 376 -2.63 -18.08 37.40
N SER A 377 -3.82 -17.54 37.72
CA SER A 377 -4.76 -18.17 38.65
C SER A 377 -5.80 -19.06 37.96
N ALA A 378 -6.46 -19.93 38.72
CA ALA A 378 -7.59 -20.73 38.22
C ALA A 378 -8.71 -19.86 37.59
N ASP A 379 -8.99 -18.69 38.16
CA ASP A 379 -9.98 -17.74 37.64
C ASP A 379 -9.54 -17.14 36.29
N ASP A 380 -8.25 -16.90 36.10
CA ASP A 380 -7.71 -16.42 34.83
C ASP A 380 -7.87 -17.48 33.73
N VAL A 381 -7.59 -18.74 34.06
CA VAL A 381 -7.80 -19.87 33.15
C VAL A 381 -9.28 -20.03 32.80
N ALA A 382 -10.17 -19.99 33.79
CA ALA A 382 -11.60 -20.16 33.60
C ALA A 382 -12.24 -19.05 32.75
N ARG A 383 -11.63 -17.85 32.71
CA ARG A 383 -12.04 -16.74 31.83
C ARG A 383 -11.61 -16.94 30.37
N VAL A 384 -10.57 -17.75 30.11
CA VAL A 384 -9.93 -17.87 28.79
C VAL A 384 -10.28 -19.18 28.08
N LEU A 385 -10.45 -20.29 28.80
CA LEU A 385 -10.80 -21.58 28.20
C LEU A 385 -12.24 -21.57 27.63
N PRO A 386 -12.46 -22.02 26.39
CA PRO A 386 -13.80 -22.26 25.86
C PRO A 386 -14.52 -23.31 26.71
N ARG A 387 -15.72 -23.02 27.19
CA ARG A 387 -16.58 -24.00 27.86
C ARG A 387 -17.36 -24.77 26.80
N ASP A 388 -16.98 -25.99 26.45
CA ASP A 388 -17.86 -26.86 25.67
C ASP A 388 -17.67 -28.34 26.01
N GLY A 389 -18.81 -29.03 26.23
CA GLY A 389 -18.92 -30.48 26.07
C GLY A 389 -18.88 -31.38 27.32
N ALA A 390 -19.88 -31.30 28.20
CA ALA A 390 -20.31 -32.45 29.02
C ALA A 390 -21.85 -32.54 28.97
N GLY A 391 -22.36 -33.71 28.58
CA GLY A 391 -23.73 -33.91 28.10
C GLY A 391 -24.86 -33.91 29.14
N GLY A 392 -26.09 -33.83 28.60
CA GLY A 392 -27.32 -34.29 29.24
C GLY A 392 -28.11 -33.27 30.06
N GLY A 393 -28.97 -32.47 29.41
CA GLY A 393 -30.02 -31.72 30.13
C GLY A 393 -30.65 -30.54 29.39
N GLY A 394 -31.58 -30.81 28.46
CA GLY A 394 -32.79 -29.98 28.27
C GLY A 394 -32.69 -28.58 27.62
N GLY A 395 -31.87 -28.37 26.60
CA GLY A 395 -31.98 -27.19 25.71
C GLY A 395 -32.17 -27.61 24.25
N PRO A 396 -33.07 -26.98 23.46
CA PRO A 396 -33.31 -27.40 22.07
C PRO A 396 -32.07 -27.14 21.20
N PRO A 397 -31.89 -27.95 20.13
CA PRO A 397 -30.63 -28.06 19.40
C PRO A 397 -30.26 -26.74 18.71
N GLY A 398 -29.00 -26.33 18.87
CA GLY A 398 -28.42 -25.24 18.10
C GLY A 398 -28.36 -25.63 16.63
N VAL A 399 -29.16 -24.96 15.81
CA VAL A 399 -29.03 -25.01 14.36
C VAL A 399 -27.64 -24.50 14.01
N ALA A 400 -26.87 -25.28 13.25
CA ALA A 400 -25.61 -24.81 12.69
C ALA A 400 -25.91 -23.60 11.79
N TRP A 401 -25.37 -22.44 12.13
CA TRP A 401 -25.65 -21.15 11.49
C TRP A 401 -25.01 -21.00 10.10
N THR A 402 -24.55 -22.10 9.51
CA THR A 402 -23.87 -22.14 8.22
C THR A 402 -24.82 -22.38 7.06
N ASP A 403 -26.01 -22.95 7.30
CA ASP A 403 -26.95 -23.39 6.25
C ASP A 403 -28.29 -22.63 6.24
N VAL A 404 -28.38 -21.50 6.97
CA VAL A 404 -29.63 -20.73 7.12
C VAL A 404 -29.43 -19.32 6.60
N ALA A 405 -30.37 -18.82 5.80
CA ALA A 405 -30.34 -17.44 5.32
C ALA A 405 -30.33 -16.48 6.51
N LEU A 406 -29.50 -15.43 6.46
CA LEU A 406 -29.31 -14.49 7.56
C LEU A 406 -30.63 -13.88 8.08
N ALA A 407 -31.62 -13.69 7.20
CA ALA A 407 -32.93 -13.21 7.59
C ALA A 407 -33.66 -14.21 8.51
N ASP A 408 -33.67 -15.50 8.16
CA ASP A 408 -34.31 -16.55 8.96
C ASP A 408 -33.57 -16.77 10.28
N ALA A 409 -32.24 -16.64 10.26
CA ALA A 409 -31.39 -16.71 11.43
C ALA A 409 -31.67 -15.57 12.42
N LEU A 410 -31.87 -14.34 11.92
CA LEU A 410 -32.24 -13.17 12.72
C LEU A 410 -33.67 -13.30 13.26
N ASP A 411 -34.61 -13.79 12.46
CA ASP A 411 -35.99 -14.05 12.87
C ASP A 411 -36.05 -15.09 14.00
N GLN A 412 -35.27 -16.17 13.88
CA GLN A 412 -35.21 -17.24 14.88
C GLN A 412 -34.53 -16.75 16.18
N PHE A 413 -33.52 -15.87 16.05
CA PHE A 413 -32.90 -15.21 17.19
C PHE A 413 -33.86 -14.25 17.91
N GLU A 414 -34.59 -13.40 17.17
CA GLU A 414 -35.60 -12.49 17.73
C GLU A 414 -36.71 -13.26 18.44
N ARG A 415 -37.24 -14.32 17.82
CA ARG A 415 -38.28 -15.17 18.45
C ARG A 415 -37.79 -15.80 19.74
N THR A 416 -36.54 -16.25 19.77
CA THR A 416 -35.93 -16.85 20.97
C THR A 416 -35.74 -15.82 22.07
N LEU A 417 -35.31 -14.60 21.73
CA LEU A 417 -35.17 -13.47 22.66
C LEU A 417 -36.52 -13.05 23.26
N ILE A 418 -37.55 -12.93 22.42
CA ILE A 418 -38.91 -12.57 22.83
C ILE A 418 -39.50 -13.68 23.72
N ALA A 419 -39.33 -14.95 23.35
CA ALA A 419 -39.81 -16.09 24.15
C ALA A 419 -39.14 -16.15 25.53
N ARG A 420 -37.82 -15.89 25.61
CA ARG A 420 -37.09 -15.82 26.88
C ARG A 420 -37.54 -14.63 27.74
N ALA A 421 -37.75 -13.47 27.13
CA ALA A 421 -38.23 -12.29 27.85
C ALA A 421 -39.65 -12.52 28.41
N LEU A 422 -40.55 -13.15 27.64
CA LEU A 422 -41.89 -13.52 28.09
C LEU A 422 -41.88 -14.57 29.19
N SER A 423 -41.01 -15.59 29.08
CA SER A 423 -40.85 -16.61 30.13
C SER A 423 -40.32 -15.99 31.43
N ALA A 424 -39.31 -15.11 31.34
CA ALA A 424 -38.74 -14.41 32.49
C ALA A 424 -39.68 -13.40 33.16
N THR A 425 -40.75 -12.97 32.47
CA THR A 425 -41.81 -12.10 33.03
C THR A 425 -43.11 -12.86 33.28
N GLN A 426 -43.08 -14.19 33.30
CA GLN A 426 -44.24 -15.06 33.54
C GLN A 426 -45.45 -14.74 32.63
N GLY A 427 -45.18 -14.40 31.36
CA GLY A 427 -46.21 -14.09 30.37
C GLY A 427 -46.69 -12.63 30.37
N ASN A 428 -46.12 -11.75 31.20
CA ASN A 428 -46.46 -10.33 31.16
C ASN A 428 -45.76 -9.63 29.98
N VAL A 429 -46.53 -9.43 28.90
CA VAL A 429 -46.06 -8.88 27.61
C VAL A 429 -45.55 -7.44 27.74
N ALA A 430 -46.20 -6.60 28.56
CA ALA A 430 -45.81 -5.20 28.73
C ALA A 430 -44.48 -5.04 29.47
N GLU A 431 -44.19 -5.94 30.43
CA GLU A 431 -42.91 -5.99 31.13
C GLU A 431 -41.79 -6.55 30.23
N ALA A 432 -42.09 -7.61 29.46
CA ALA A 432 -41.13 -8.22 28.53
C ALA A 432 -40.69 -7.21 27.45
N ALA A 433 -41.64 -6.49 26.86
CA ALA A 433 -41.36 -5.45 25.89
C ALA A 433 -40.51 -4.32 26.49
N ARG A 434 -40.81 -3.87 27.71
CA ARG A 434 -40.05 -2.80 28.37
C ARG A 434 -38.59 -3.20 28.64
N ARG A 435 -38.35 -4.46 28.99
CA ARG A 435 -36.99 -5.00 29.21
C ARG A 435 -36.21 -5.14 27.90
N LEU A 436 -36.87 -5.57 26.82
CA LEU A 436 -36.25 -5.66 25.50
C LEU A 436 -35.92 -4.27 24.91
N TRP A 437 -36.74 -3.25 25.21
CA TRP A 437 -36.58 -1.89 24.68
C TRP A 437 -35.82 -0.89 25.57
N ALA A 438 -35.35 -1.29 26.75
CA ALA A 438 -34.65 -0.38 27.66
C ALA A 438 -33.21 -0.09 27.18
N ARG A 439 -32.91 1.17 26.83
CA ARG A 439 -31.54 1.66 26.57
C ARG A 439 -30.71 1.62 27.86
N ALA A 440 -29.56 0.96 27.83
CA ALA A 440 -28.59 0.99 28.93
C ALA A 440 -28.06 2.41 29.18
N ALA A 441 -28.15 2.88 30.43
CA ALA A 441 -27.46 4.09 30.89
C ALA A 441 -25.98 3.78 31.19
N PRO A 442 -25.05 4.74 31.05
CA PRO A 442 -23.64 4.49 31.30
C PRO A 442 -23.37 4.32 32.81
N GLN A 443 -22.78 3.20 33.19
CA GLN A 443 -22.25 3.01 34.55
C GLN A 443 -21.00 3.89 34.71
N ARG A 444 -21.08 4.91 35.59
CA ARG A 444 -19.90 5.63 36.10
C ARG A 444 -19.25 4.76 37.19
N GLY A 445 -18.00 4.35 36.95
CA GLY A 445 -17.15 3.69 37.94
C GLY A 445 -16.89 4.58 39.14
N GLY A 446 -16.98 4.00 40.34
CA GLY A 446 -16.80 4.68 41.61
C GLY A 446 -15.34 4.93 41.96
N MET A 447 -15.08 6.09 42.54
CA MET A 447 -13.93 6.33 43.42
C MET A 447 -14.47 7.09 44.65
N THR A 448 -14.14 6.59 45.82
CA THR A 448 -14.69 6.91 47.14
C THR A 448 -14.25 8.28 47.68
N ARG A 449 -15.13 8.96 48.43
CA ARG A 449 -14.76 9.89 49.52
C ARG A 449 -15.89 9.98 50.58
N PRO A 450 -15.57 10.22 51.87
CA PRO A 450 -16.41 9.88 53.03
C PRO A 450 -17.43 10.97 53.41
N PRO A 451 -18.41 10.68 54.31
CA PRO A 451 -19.62 11.49 54.44
C PRO A 451 -19.52 12.56 55.53
N ARG A 452 -20.28 13.66 55.37
CA ARG A 452 -20.76 14.52 56.48
C ARG A 452 -22.12 15.16 56.14
N PRO A 453 -22.90 15.58 57.16
CA PRO A 453 -24.33 15.24 57.22
C PRO A 453 -25.32 16.42 57.03
N ALA A 454 -26.55 16.02 56.70
CA ALA A 454 -27.89 16.57 56.98
C ALA A 454 -28.13 18.09 57.12
N ALA A 455 -29.09 18.61 56.32
CA ALA A 455 -30.16 19.49 56.79
C ALA A 455 -31.38 19.51 55.83
N HIS A 456 -32.55 19.23 56.40
CA HIS A 456 -33.92 19.44 55.89
C HIS A 456 -34.36 20.91 56.19
N PRO A 457 -35.61 21.37 55.93
CA PRO A 457 -36.43 21.33 54.71
C PRO A 457 -37.31 22.62 54.48
N ARG A 458 -38.22 22.56 53.48
CA ARG A 458 -39.48 23.34 53.30
C ARG A 458 -39.31 24.81 52.81
N ARG A 459 -40.23 25.41 52.03
CA ARG A 459 -41.70 25.34 51.86
C ARG A 459 -42.06 25.56 50.37
N ALA A 460 -42.98 24.80 49.76
CA ALA A 460 -44.45 24.84 49.83
C ALA A 460 -45.10 25.97 49.01
N GLY A 461 -46.00 25.58 48.10
CA GLY A 461 -46.90 26.49 47.39
C GLY A 461 -47.66 25.74 46.28
N ARG A 462 -48.79 25.13 46.65
CA ARG A 462 -49.68 24.34 45.78
C ARG A 462 -51.05 25.05 45.69
N ALA A 463 -51.77 24.73 44.61
CA ALA A 463 -53.20 24.97 44.32
C ALA A 463 -53.52 26.33 43.67
N SER A 464 -54.31 26.41 42.58
CA SER A 464 -55.58 25.71 42.30
C SER A 464 -55.98 25.77 40.80
N HIS A 465 -56.68 24.74 40.32
CA HIS A 465 -57.54 24.69 39.10
C HIS A 465 -59.01 24.96 39.52
N PRO A 466 -59.98 25.36 38.65
CA PRO A 466 -60.30 24.72 37.36
C PRO A 466 -60.97 25.59 36.24
N ALA A 467 -61.31 24.90 35.14
CA ALA A 467 -62.43 25.12 34.20
C ALA A 467 -62.24 25.92 32.88
N ARG A 468 -62.66 25.23 31.81
CA ARG A 468 -62.75 25.52 30.35
C ARG A 468 -64.05 26.30 30.03
N PRO A 469 -64.20 26.98 28.85
CA PRO A 469 -64.45 26.32 27.55
C PRO A 469 -63.81 26.96 26.27
N MET A 470 -63.90 26.20 25.16
CA MET A 470 -63.51 26.43 23.74
C MET A 470 -64.15 27.72 23.14
N HIS A 471 -63.72 28.38 22.06
CA HIS A 471 -62.92 28.17 20.83
C HIS A 471 -61.99 29.41 20.63
N GLU A 472 -60.92 29.53 19.82
CA GLU A 472 -60.70 29.17 18.41
C GLU A 472 -59.22 29.46 18.00
N SER A 473 -58.74 28.78 16.94
CA SER A 473 -57.62 29.11 16.05
C SER A 473 -56.15 29.04 16.56
N GLY A 474 -55.38 28.13 15.95
CA GLY A 474 -53.95 27.93 16.20
C GLY A 474 -53.41 26.69 15.49
N THR A 475 -53.38 26.74 14.16
CA THR A 475 -52.78 25.76 13.26
C THR A 475 -51.25 25.78 13.36
N ALA A 476 -50.66 24.66 13.78
CA ALA A 476 -49.24 24.34 13.56
C ALA A 476 -49.17 23.12 12.64
N PRO A 477 -48.53 23.20 11.46
CA PRO A 477 -48.41 22.04 10.59
C PRO A 477 -47.27 21.13 11.05
N THR A 478 -47.63 19.85 11.07
CA THR A 478 -46.84 18.65 11.28
C THR A 478 -45.66 18.54 10.30
N GLN A 479 -44.45 18.36 10.84
CA GLN A 479 -43.29 17.84 10.11
C GLN A 479 -43.48 16.34 9.84
N VAL A 480 -44.09 16.01 8.71
CA VAL A 480 -44.02 14.69 8.08
C VAL A 480 -43.92 14.89 6.56
N SER A 481 -43.06 14.10 5.91
CA SER A 481 -42.93 13.93 4.45
C SER A 481 -42.04 14.92 3.67
N GLY A 482 -40.72 14.75 3.79
CA GLY A 482 -39.73 15.22 2.78
C GLY A 482 -38.96 14.08 2.08
N MET A 483 -39.12 12.83 2.52
CA MET A 483 -38.31 11.68 2.08
C MET A 483 -39.02 10.80 1.04
N ARG A 484 -40.25 11.16 0.64
CA ARG A 484 -41.03 10.42 -0.39
C ARG A 484 -40.97 11.04 -1.80
N ALA A 485 -40.44 12.25 -1.98
CA ALA A 485 -40.35 12.87 -3.31
C ALA A 485 -39.08 12.49 -4.10
N GLY A 486 -37.99 12.07 -3.42
CA GLY A 486 -36.76 11.61 -4.09
C GLY A 486 -36.83 10.17 -4.62
N LEU A 487 -37.67 9.32 -4.01
CA LEU A 487 -37.91 7.95 -4.48
C LEU A 487 -38.88 7.86 -5.67
N LEU A 488 -39.75 8.86 -5.85
CA LEU A 488 -40.74 8.87 -6.93
C LEU A 488 -40.15 9.25 -8.31
N LEU A 489 -38.96 9.87 -8.36
CA LEU A 489 -38.25 10.08 -9.63
C LEU A 489 -37.48 8.83 -10.10
N PHE A 490 -37.19 7.88 -9.21
CA PHE A 490 -36.64 6.57 -9.56
C PHE A 490 -37.69 5.61 -10.12
N GLY A 491 -38.98 5.84 -9.84
CA GLY A 491 -40.08 5.00 -10.33
C GLY A 491 -40.50 5.26 -11.78
N LEU A 492 -40.09 6.38 -12.39
CA LEU A 492 -40.59 6.81 -13.71
C LEU A 492 -39.63 6.53 -14.89
N LEU A 493 -38.43 5.99 -14.65
CA LEU A 493 -37.53 5.49 -15.71
C LEU A 493 -37.31 3.97 -15.63
N ALA A 494 -38.04 3.28 -14.74
CA ALA A 494 -37.89 1.85 -14.50
C ALA A 494 -38.66 0.89 -15.45
N PRO A 495 -39.66 1.28 -16.26
CA PRO A 495 -40.29 0.34 -17.18
C PRO A 495 -39.82 0.56 -18.62
N ALA A 496 -38.52 0.34 -18.88
CA ALA A 496 -38.01 0.11 -20.25
C ALA A 496 -36.84 -0.92 -20.28
N ALA A 497 -36.49 -1.53 -19.15
CA ALA A 497 -35.50 -2.61 -19.09
C ALA A 497 -36.00 -3.81 -18.26
N ALA A 498 -37.32 -3.97 -18.13
CA ALA A 498 -37.94 -5.12 -17.49
C ALA A 498 -38.06 -6.30 -18.47
N VAL A 499 -36.92 -6.74 -19.03
CA VAL A 499 -36.69 -8.13 -19.48
C VAL A 499 -35.20 -8.40 -19.23
N ALA A 500 -34.82 -8.55 -17.96
CA ALA A 500 -33.57 -9.18 -17.58
C ALA A 500 -33.92 -10.16 -16.46
N GLN A 501 -33.61 -11.42 -16.74
CA GLN A 501 -33.99 -12.61 -16.00
C GLN A 501 -33.60 -12.54 -14.52
N ASP A 502 -34.29 -13.34 -13.71
CA ASP A 502 -33.92 -13.73 -12.34
C ASP A 502 -32.40 -13.85 -12.17
N THR A 503 -31.78 -12.79 -11.66
CA THR A 503 -30.48 -12.88 -10.98
C THR A 503 -30.73 -12.57 -9.52
N ALA A 504 -31.26 -13.57 -8.80
CA ALA A 504 -30.84 -13.76 -7.43
C ALA A 504 -29.30 -13.79 -7.45
N ILE A 505 -28.66 -12.87 -6.74
CA ILE A 505 -27.21 -12.87 -6.60
C ILE A 505 -26.86 -14.06 -5.71
N VAL A 506 -26.72 -15.23 -6.32
CA VAL A 506 -26.09 -16.40 -5.74
C VAL A 506 -24.60 -16.18 -5.89
N ILE A 507 -23.93 -15.85 -4.79
CA ILE A 507 -22.47 -15.87 -4.74
C ILE A 507 -22.08 -17.34 -4.83
N HIS A 508 -21.73 -17.80 -6.03
CA HIS A 508 -21.08 -19.09 -6.22
C HIS A 508 -19.60 -18.92 -5.84
N PRO A 509 -19.13 -19.47 -4.71
CA PRO A 509 -17.72 -19.38 -4.30
C PRO A 509 -16.76 -20.11 -5.26
N GLU A 510 -17.28 -20.73 -6.33
CA GLU A 510 -16.51 -21.45 -7.34
C GLU A 510 -16.57 -20.82 -8.74
N SER A 511 -17.13 -19.60 -8.87
CA SER A 511 -17.07 -18.88 -10.14
C SER A 511 -15.71 -18.18 -10.28
N ALA A 512 -14.82 -18.77 -11.09
CA ALA A 512 -13.55 -18.21 -11.53
C ALA A 512 -13.77 -16.90 -12.30
N GLY A 513 -13.90 -15.80 -11.57
CA GLY A 513 -13.90 -14.45 -12.11
C GLY A 513 -12.47 -14.01 -12.38
N VAL A 514 -12.03 -14.16 -13.63
CA VAL A 514 -10.75 -13.70 -14.13
C VAL A 514 -10.58 -12.19 -13.88
N HIS A 515 -9.48 -11.83 -13.24
CA HIS A 515 -9.04 -10.45 -13.11
C HIS A 515 -8.82 -9.82 -14.49
N LEU A 516 -9.67 -8.87 -14.90
CA LEU A 516 -9.37 -7.97 -16.01
C LEU A 516 -9.09 -6.58 -15.47
N VAL A 517 -7.88 -6.37 -14.95
CA VAL A 517 -7.19 -5.09 -15.21
C VAL A 517 -7.25 -4.92 -16.74
N PRO A 518 -7.66 -3.76 -17.32
CA PRO A 518 -7.55 -3.61 -18.77
C PRO A 518 -6.10 -3.97 -19.12
N PRO A 519 -5.88 -5.01 -19.95
CA PRO A 519 -4.55 -5.53 -20.15
C PRO A 519 -3.65 -4.37 -20.55
N ASP A 520 -2.51 -4.25 -19.90
CA ASP A 520 -1.47 -3.39 -20.46
C ASP A 520 -1.03 -4.06 -21.77
N LEU A 521 -0.78 -3.26 -22.81
CA LEU A 521 -0.29 -3.77 -24.08
C LEU A 521 0.88 -4.74 -23.81
N PRO A 522 0.81 -6.01 -24.28
CA PRO A 522 1.82 -7.00 -23.95
C PRO A 522 3.21 -6.47 -24.27
N LYS A 523 4.16 -6.58 -23.33
CA LYS A 523 5.47 -5.94 -23.44
C LYS A 523 6.19 -6.31 -24.74
N LEU A 524 6.05 -7.55 -25.20
CA LEU A 524 6.60 -8.01 -26.48
C LEU A 524 6.01 -7.25 -27.67
N VAL A 525 4.70 -6.99 -27.67
CA VAL A 525 4.00 -6.20 -28.70
C VAL A 525 4.41 -4.74 -28.62
N ALA A 526 4.60 -4.20 -27.42
CA ALA A 526 5.10 -2.84 -27.22
C ALA A 526 6.53 -2.68 -27.74
N GLU A 527 7.42 -3.62 -27.42
CA GLU A 527 8.80 -3.66 -27.91
C GLU A 527 8.86 -3.91 -29.43
N GLU A 528 7.96 -4.73 -29.97
CA GLU A 528 7.79 -4.97 -31.41
C GLU A 528 7.37 -3.70 -32.14
N ALA A 529 6.32 -3.01 -31.68
CA ALA A 529 5.85 -1.75 -32.24
C ALA A 529 6.93 -0.66 -32.20
N ILE A 530 7.68 -0.58 -31.10
CA ILE A 530 8.79 0.38 -30.97
C ILE A 530 9.95 0.03 -31.90
N ARG A 531 10.31 -1.25 -32.00
CA ARG A 531 11.39 -1.71 -32.90
C ARG A 531 11.03 -1.50 -34.36
N PHE A 532 9.77 -1.75 -34.71
CA PHE A 532 9.23 -1.50 -36.04
C PHE A 532 9.27 -0.01 -36.38
N TYR A 533 8.81 0.85 -35.46
CA TYR A 533 8.87 2.30 -35.62
C TYR A 533 10.32 2.77 -35.74
N ASN A 534 11.27 2.24 -34.96
CA ASN A 534 12.65 2.70 -34.96
C ASN A 534 13.53 2.10 -36.06
N ALA A 535 13.01 1.21 -36.90
CA ALA A 535 13.80 0.59 -37.95
C ALA A 535 14.16 1.63 -39.03
N VAL A 536 15.43 1.61 -39.47
CA VAL A 536 15.99 2.59 -40.41
C VAL A 536 15.23 2.66 -41.75
N ALA A 537 14.54 1.58 -42.13
CA ALA A 537 13.78 1.47 -43.38
C ALA A 537 12.28 1.81 -43.23
N THR A 538 11.83 2.26 -42.06
CA THR A 538 10.42 2.58 -41.79
C THR A 538 10.15 4.07 -42.03
N THR A 539 9.10 4.37 -42.79
CA THR A 539 8.64 5.74 -42.99
C THR A 539 7.68 6.15 -41.87
N HIS A 540 7.94 7.29 -41.23
CA HIS A 540 7.16 7.74 -40.07
C HIS A 540 6.11 8.78 -40.46
N LEU A 541 4.86 8.53 -40.09
CA LEU A 541 3.74 9.43 -40.28
C LEU A 541 3.03 9.65 -38.93
N VAL A 542 2.41 10.82 -38.76
CA VAL A 542 1.80 11.22 -37.49
C VAL A 542 0.44 11.85 -37.75
N GLY A 543 -0.56 11.50 -36.94
CA GLY A 543 -1.91 12.02 -37.08
C GLY A 543 -2.71 11.31 -38.17
N ARG A 544 -3.78 11.96 -38.62
CA ARG A 544 -4.66 11.41 -39.65
C ARG A 544 -3.93 11.28 -40.97
N THR A 545 -3.81 10.05 -41.46
CA THR A 545 -3.07 9.74 -42.69
C THR A 545 -4.01 9.13 -43.71
N ARG A 546 -3.93 9.58 -44.98
CA ARG A 546 -4.71 9.02 -46.08
C ARG A 546 -3.81 8.68 -47.26
N LEU A 547 -3.87 7.44 -47.74
CA LEU A 547 -3.27 7.00 -48.99
C LEU A 547 -4.37 6.78 -50.03
N PRO A 548 -4.55 7.68 -51.02
CA PRO A 548 -5.61 7.54 -52.04
C PRO A 548 -5.41 6.34 -52.97
N HIS A 549 -6.48 5.92 -53.65
CA HIS A 549 -6.43 4.91 -54.71
C HIS A 549 -5.46 5.30 -55.84
N GLY A 550 -4.74 4.30 -56.37
CA GLY A 550 -3.77 4.47 -57.46
C GLY A 550 -2.37 4.90 -57.04
N ASN A 551 -2.17 5.25 -55.77
CA ASN A 551 -0.85 5.61 -55.23
C ASN A 551 -0.14 4.39 -54.64
N GLU A 552 1.19 4.36 -54.76
CA GLU A 552 2.04 3.29 -54.23
C GLU A 552 3.08 3.86 -53.25
N TRP A 553 3.22 3.22 -52.08
CA TRP A 553 4.30 3.46 -51.12
C TRP A 553 5.26 2.28 -51.12
N ARG A 554 6.56 2.53 -51.22
CA ARG A 554 7.58 1.48 -51.17
C ARG A 554 8.26 1.47 -49.80
N GLY A 555 8.27 0.32 -49.12
CA GLY A 555 8.86 0.15 -47.78
C GLY A 555 7.83 0.14 -46.64
N ASN A 556 8.34 -0.01 -45.41
CA ASN A 556 7.50 -0.07 -44.20
C ASN A 556 6.95 1.31 -43.84
N VAL A 557 5.74 1.35 -43.31
CA VAL A 557 5.08 2.60 -42.89
C VAL A 557 4.61 2.47 -41.44
N ALA A 558 4.96 3.43 -40.60
CA ALA A 558 4.48 3.53 -39.23
C ALA A 558 3.75 4.85 -39.00
N ILE A 559 2.47 4.77 -38.64
CA ILE A 559 1.58 5.89 -38.40
C ILE A 559 1.30 5.96 -36.91
N ARG A 560 1.43 7.13 -36.27
CA ARG A 560 1.14 7.29 -34.82
C ARG A 560 0.10 8.38 -34.55
N ASN A 561 -0.74 8.16 -33.53
CA ASN A 561 -1.72 9.08 -32.97
C ASN A 561 -2.75 9.64 -33.97
N GLY A 562 -3.37 8.78 -34.77
CA GLY A 562 -4.45 9.19 -35.65
C GLY A 562 -4.92 8.08 -36.58
N PRO A 563 -6.12 8.23 -37.19
CA PRO A 563 -6.67 7.21 -38.06
C PRO A 563 -5.94 7.16 -39.41
N ALA A 564 -5.70 5.95 -39.89
CA ALA A 564 -5.03 5.64 -41.16
C ALA A 564 -6.05 5.11 -42.18
N LEU A 565 -6.31 5.87 -43.25
CA LEU A 565 -7.17 5.46 -44.37
C LEU A 565 -6.31 5.05 -45.55
N ILE A 566 -6.26 3.76 -45.88
CA ILE A 566 -5.42 3.22 -46.94
C ILE A 566 -6.32 2.74 -48.08
N GLY A 567 -6.22 3.37 -49.24
CA GLY A 567 -6.84 2.91 -50.49
C GLY A 567 -5.84 2.66 -51.62
N GLY A 568 -4.57 3.01 -51.44
CA GLY A 568 -3.47 2.69 -52.36
C GLY A 568 -2.71 1.41 -52.00
N ARG A 569 -1.57 1.18 -52.65
CA ARG A 569 -0.68 0.03 -52.43
C ARG A 569 0.49 0.39 -51.51
N ILE A 570 0.79 -0.42 -50.51
CA ILE A 570 1.99 -0.36 -49.65
C ILE A 570 2.82 -1.62 -49.91
N GLN A 571 3.97 -1.47 -50.56
CA GLN A 571 4.95 -2.55 -50.73
C GLN A 571 5.82 -2.68 -49.47
N GLY A 572 5.23 -3.16 -48.38
CA GLY A 572 5.87 -3.31 -47.07
C GLY A 572 4.85 -3.60 -45.96
N SER A 573 5.29 -3.55 -44.71
CA SER A 573 4.42 -3.69 -43.54
C SER A 573 3.88 -2.33 -43.06
N LEU A 574 2.71 -2.35 -42.40
CA LEU A 574 2.03 -1.19 -41.85
C LEU A 574 1.91 -1.31 -40.33
N LEU A 575 2.37 -0.31 -39.59
CA LEU A 575 2.13 -0.15 -38.15
C LEU A 575 1.26 1.07 -37.90
N VAL A 576 0.21 0.92 -37.10
CA VAL A 576 -0.58 2.06 -36.57
C VAL A 576 -0.54 2.04 -35.05
N ILE A 577 -0.09 3.14 -34.44
CA ILE A 577 0.07 3.29 -32.99
C ILE A 577 -0.94 4.32 -32.48
N ASN A 578 -1.75 3.94 -31.49
CA ASN A 578 -2.80 4.73 -30.86
C ASN A 578 -3.76 5.39 -31.87
N GLY A 579 -4.25 4.60 -32.84
CA GLY A 579 -5.16 5.05 -33.90
C GLY A 579 -5.76 3.88 -34.69
N ASP A 580 -6.89 4.13 -35.35
CA ASP A 580 -7.60 3.11 -36.14
C ASP A 580 -7.05 3.00 -37.57
N ALA A 581 -7.06 1.80 -38.16
CA ALA A 581 -6.72 1.56 -39.56
C ALA A 581 -7.99 1.20 -40.36
N ILE A 582 -8.20 1.85 -41.51
CA ILE A 582 -9.31 1.62 -42.43
C ILE A 582 -8.72 1.28 -43.80
N LEU A 583 -8.92 0.06 -44.27
CA LEU A 583 -8.47 -0.40 -45.59
C LEU A 583 -9.63 -0.36 -46.59
N ASP A 584 -9.56 0.51 -47.59
CA ASP A 584 -10.56 0.58 -48.67
C ASP A 584 -10.47 -0.67 -49.57
N PRO A 585 -11.54 -1.04 -50.32
CA PRO A 585 -11.56 -2.25 -51.15
C PRO A 585 -10.47 -2.37 -52.24
N GLY A 586 -9.84 -1.26 -52.62
CA GLY A 586 -8.72 -1.22 -53.57
C GLY A 586 -7.34 -1.09 -52.93
N ALA A 587 -7.26 -1.16 -51.60
CA ALA A 587 -6.00 -1.14 -50.88
C ALA A 587 -5.22 -2.44 -51.09
N GLU A 588 -3.90 -2.37 -50.99
CA GLU A 588 -3.04 -3.57 -51.01
C GLU A 588 -1.83 -3.31 -50.12
N VAL A 589 -1.55 -4.17 -49.14
CA VAL A 589 -0.38 -4.07 -48.26
C VAL A 589 0.38 -5.38 -48.39
N THR A 590 1.58 -5.40 -48.96
CA THR A 590 2.25 -6.68 -49.24
C THR A 590 2.77 -7.39 -47.99
N GLY A 591 2.98 -6.66 -46.89
CA GLY A 591 3.52 -7.17 -45.62
C GLY A 591 2.47 -7.31 -44.49
N THR A 592 2.96 -7.37 -43.25
CA THR A 592 2.13 -7.46 -42.03
C THR A 592 1.48 -6.13 -41.68
N VAL A 593 0.28 -6.18 -41.09
CA VAL A 593 -0.41 -5.01 -40.54
C VAL A 593 -0.55 -5.15 -39.03
N LEU A 594 0.09 -4.26 -38.27
CA LEU A 594 0.01 -4.22 -36.82
C LEU A 594 -0.70 -2.94 -36.37
N VAL A 595 -1.81 -3.06 -35.66
CA VAL A 595 -2.53 -1.93 -35.06
C VAL A 595 -2.47 -2.07 -33.54
N VAL A 596 -1.99 -1.04 -32.86
CA VAL A 596 -1.80 -1.00 -31.40
C VAL A 596 -2.50 0.24 -30.86
N GLY A 597 -3.36 0.10 -29.86
CA GLY A 597 -4.13 1.22 -29.31
C GLY A 597 -5.27 1.70 -30.21
N GLY A 598 -5.77 0.84 -31.09
CA GLY A 598 -6.84 1.13 -32.05
C GLY A 598 -7.39 -0.14 -32.69
N THR A 599 -8.26 0.01 -33.69
CA THR A 599 -8.95 -1.08 -34.38
C THR A 599 -8.64 -1.08 -35.88
N ILE A 600 -8.76 -2.23 -36.54
CA ILE A 600 -8.69 -2.32 -38.00
C ILE A 600 -10.05 -2.66 -38.62
N SER A 601 -10.42 -1.98 -39.70
CA SER A 601 -11.68 -2.21 -40.42
C SER A 601 -11.50 -2.08 -41.94
N GLY A 602 -12.44 -2.65 -42.72
CA GLY A 602 -12.40 -2.63 -44.19
C GLY A 602 -11.88 -3.93 -44.81
N ALA A 603 -11.25 -3.85 -45.99
CA ALA A 603 -10.79 -5.01 -46.76
C ALA A 603 -9.49 -5.62 -46.18
N THR A 604 -9.57 -6.28 -45.03
CA THR A 604 -8.41 -6.89 -44.35
C THR A 604 -7.70 -7.98 -45.17
N GLY A 605 -8.36 -8.58 -46.16
CA GLY A 605 -7.76 -9.48 -47.16
C GLY A 605 -6.82 -8.79 -48.17
N ALA A 606 -6.72 -7.46 -48.12
CA ALA A 606 -5.73 -6.68 -48.87
C ALA A 606 -4.30 -6.81 -48.32
N ALA A 607 -4.12 -7.38 -47.12
CA ALA A 607 -2.82 -7.63 -46.53
C ALA A 607 -2.23 -8.97 -47.03
N GLY A 608 -1.01 -8.94 -47.59
CA GLY A 608 -0.23 -10.11 -47.99
C GLY A 608 0.43 -10.83 -46.82
N GLY A 609 0.44 -10.23 -45.62
CA GLY A 609 0.94 -10.82 -44.38
C GLY A 609 -0.10 -10.84 -43.25
N GLU A 610 0.35 -11.21 -42.05
CA GLU A 610 -0.50 -11.30 -40.86
C GLU A 610 -1.05 -9.93 -40.42
N VAL A 611 -2.33 -9.90 -40.05
CA VAL A 611 -3.03 -8.72 -39.51
C VAL A 611 -3.24 -8.92 -38.00
N ARG A 612 -2.63 -8.07 -37.17
CA ARG A 612 -2.70 -8.14 -35.70
C ARG A 612 -3.26 -6.84 -35.14
N GLU A 613 -4.32 -6.93 -34.35
CA GLU A 613 -4.97 -5.81 -33.64
C GLU A 613 -4.80 -5.97 -32.13
N TYR A 614 -4.35 -4.90 -31.47
CA TYR A 614 -4.32 -4.74 -30.02
C TYR A 614 -5.01 -3.42 -29.65
N ARG A 615 -6.06 -3.48 -28.84
CA ARG A 615 -6.86 -2.31 -28.48
C ARG A 615 -6.21 -1.48 -27.38
N GLU A 616 -5.20 -2.04 -26.72
CA GLU A 616 -4.45 -1.45 -25.62
C GLU A 616 -3.48 -0.38 -26.15
N PRO A 617 -3.50 0.85 -25.60
CA PRO A 617 -2.64 1.91 -26.11
C PRO A 617 -1.17 1.69 -25.75
N LEU A 618 -0.27 1.99 -26.70
CA LEU A 618 1.16 2.02 -26.45
C LEU A 618 1.53 3.30 -25.70
N SER A 619 2.10 3.15 -24.51
CA SER A 619 2.73 4.25 -23.78
C SER A 619 4.20 4.38 -24.19
N TYR A 620 4.53 5.49 -24.85
CA TYR A 620 5.87 5.74 -25.40
C TYR A 620 6.31 7.19 -25.19
N ARG A 621 7.62 7.40 -25.19
CA ARG A 621 8.26 8.73 -25.22
C ARG A 621 8.97 8.89 -26.57
N VAL A 622 8.87 10.07 -27.16
CA VAL A 622 9.54 10.37 -28.43
C VAL A 622 10.96 10.88 -28.14
N MET A 623 11.97 10.22 -28.71
CA MET A 623 13.40 10.52 -28.60
C MET A 623 13.94 10.87 -30.01
N GLY A 624 13.85 12.14 -30.41
CA GLY A 624 14.12 12.55 -31.79
C GLY A 624 13.14 11.90 -32.78
N ASP A 625 13.65 11.16 -33.75
CA ASP A 625 12.86 10.39 -34.73
C ASP A 625 12.55 8.95 -34.26
N SER A 626 12.94 8.58 -33.04
CA SER A 626 12.71 7.25 -32.47
C SER A 626 11.69 7.28 -31.31
N LEU A 627 11.07 6.14 -31.02
CA LEU A 627 10.25 5.90 -29.84
C LEU A 627 11.04 5.12 -28.79
N ALA A 628 10.84 5.49 -27.53
CA ALA A 628 11.29 4.73 -26.37
C ALA A 628 10.08 4.25 -25.57
N TYR A 629 10.16 3.02 -25.06
CA TYR A 629 9.10 2.47 -24.22
C TYR A 629 9.04 3.25 -22.91
N ALA A 630 7.87 3.78 -22.58
CA ALA A 630 7.69 4.61 -21.38
C ALA A 630 6.46 4.13 -20.60
N PRO A 631 6.60 3.05 -19.80
CA PRO A 631 5.52 2.59 -18.95
C PRO A 631 5.25 3.64 -17.87
N ASP A 632 3.97 3.91 -17.57
CA ASP A 632 3.60 4.91 -16.56
C ASP A 632 3.89 4.38 -15.14
N LEU A 633 5.14 4.56 -14.68
CA LEU A 633 5.59 4.23 -13.32
C LEU A 633 4.73 4.90 -12.23
N ARG A 634 4.00 5.97 -12.56
CA ARG A 634 3.11 6.70 -11.63
C ARG A 634 1.88 5.88 -11.24
N ARG A 635 1.44 4.91 -12.05
CA ARG A 635 0.35 3.98 -11.69
C ARG A 635 0.79 2.99 -10.60
N ARG A 636 2.04 2.51 -10.65
CA ARG A 636 2.56 1.52 -9.69
C ARG A 636 2.76 2.11 -8.28
N LEU A 637 3.21 3.35 -8.16
CA LEU A 637 3.40 4.02 -6.86
C LEU A 637 2.10 4.55 -6.23
N ARG A 638 1.04 4.74 -7.02
CA ARG A 638 -0.26 5.27 -6.52
C ARG A 638 -1.17 4.22 -5.87
N TYR A 639 -0.91 2.94 -6.08
CA TYR A 639 -1.82 1.87 -5.69
C TYR A 639 -1.04 0.70 -5.08
N PHE A 640 -0.57 0.87 -3.84
CA PHE A 640 -0.50 -0.27 -2.92
C PHE A 640 -1.95 -0.65 -2.59
N SER A 641 -2.61 -1.34 -3.52
CA SER A 641 -4.01 -1.67 -3.43
C SER A 641 -4.24 -3.10 -3.90
N PRO A 642 -4.41 -4.06 -2.98
CA PRO A 642 -4.99 -5.33 -3.36
C PRO A 642 -6.42 -5.09 -3.88
N GLN A 643 -6.66 -5.51 -5.12
CA GLN A 643 -7.99 -5.46 -5.75
C GLN A 643 -8.35 -6.86 -6.23
N TYR A 644 -9.50 -7.35 -5.78
CA TYR A 644 -10.08 -8.59 -6.27
C TYR A 644 -11.18 -8.25 -7.27
N ALA A 645 -11.05 -8.62 -8.54
CA ALA A 645 -12.01 -8.29 -9.59
C ALA A 645 -12.59 -9.55 -10.20
N PHE A 646 -13.89 -9.55 -10.47
CA PHE A 646 -14.63 -10.65 -11.07
C PHE A 646 -15.66 -10.09 -12.05
N GLY A 647 -15.86 -10.75 -13.18
CA GLY A 647 -16.77 -10.25 -14.20
C GLY A 647 -16.51 -10.76 -15.61
N THR A 648 -17.37 -10.36 -16.54
CA THR A 648 -17.24 -10.58 -17.98
C THR A 648 -16.66 -9.33 -18.67
N ALA A 649 -16.45 -9.37 -19.99
CA ALA A 649 -16.03 -8.20 -20.76
C ALA A 649 -17.03 -7.02 -20.64
N ASP A 650 -18.32 -7.33 -20.44
CA ASP A 650 -19.40 -6.35 -20.36
C ASP A 650 -19.79 -6.00 -18.94
N THR A 651 -19.45 -6.81 -17.94
CA THR A 651 -19.80 -6.55 -16.53
C THR A 651 -18.60 -6.81 -15.64
N ARG A 652 -18.09 -5.78 -14.96
CA ARG A 652 -16.95 -5.89 -14.04
C ARG A 652 -17.38 -5.49 -12.64
N SER A 653 -17.10 -6.36 -11.68
CA SER A 653 -17.25 -6.10 -10.26
C SER A 653 -15.88 -6.24 -9.60
N ALA A 654 -15.56 -5.44 -8.60
CA ALA A 654 -14.30 -5.56 -7.90
C ALA A 654 -14.41 -5.12 -6.45
N LEU A 655 -13.82 -5.88 -5.53
CA LEU A 655 -13.53 -5.45 -4.18
C LEU A 655 -12.16 -4.77 -4.18
N THR A 656 -12.12 -3.50 -3.78
CA THR A 656 -10.85 -2.76 -3.65
C THR A 656 -10.54 -2.50 -2.19
N LEU A 657 -9.25 -2.61 -1.84
CA LEU A 657 -8.68 -2.03 -0.64
C LEU A 657 -7.51 -1.16 -1.09
N SER A 658 -7.58 0.15 -0.85
CA SER A 658 -6.58 1.10 -1.36
C SER A 658 -6.31 2.20 -0.34
N THR A 659 -5.13 2.80 -0.38
CA THR A 659 -4.91 4.10 0.27
C THR A 659 -5.74 5.14 -0.47
N GLY A 660 -6.82 5.59 0.15
CA GLY A 660 -7.86 6.35 -0.52
C GLY A 660 -7.78 7.82 -0.17
N GLY A 661 -6.86 8.52 -0.79
CA GLY A 661 -6.70 9.96 -0.59
C GLY A 661 -5.27 10.33 -0.20
N THR A 662 -5.15 11.50 0.42
CA THR A 662 -3.85 12.10 0.76
C THR A 662 -3.59 11.93 2.23
N PHE A 663 -2.41 11.43 2.61
CA PHE A 663 -1.97 11.48 4.01
C PHE A 663 -1.99 12.95 4.50
N ASN A 664 -2.72 13.25 5.57
CA ASN A 664 -2.82 14.64 6.05
C ASN A 664 -2.98 14.71 7.56
N ARG A 665 -2.86 15.91 8.14
CA ARG A 665 -2.92 16.13 9.59
C ARG A 665 -4.30 15.90 10.23
N VAL A 666 -5.33 15.62 9.43
CA VAL A 666 -6.71 15.45 9.90
C VAL A 666 -7.16 14.00 9.79
N GLU A 667 -6.96 13.34 8.64
CA GLU A 667 -7.40 11.95 8.41
C GLU A 667 -6.28 10.91 8.61
N GLY A 668 -5.02 11.33 8.70
CA GLY A 668 -3.88 10.42 8.60
C GLY A 668 -3.81 9.82 7.21
N LEU A 669 -3.46 8.53 7.08
CA LEU A 669 -3.60 7.75 5.85
C LEU A 669 -5.03 7.22 5.71
N PRO A 670 -5.89 7.78 4.84
CA PRO A 670 -7.22 7.22 4.63
C PRO A 670 -7.12 5.87 3.90
N ILE A 671 -7.86 4.87 4.38
CA ILE A 671 -7.98 3.55 3.78
C ILE A 671 -9.38 3.43 3.19
N VAL A 672 -9.47 3.28 1.87
CA VAL A 672 -10.73 3.10 1.15
C VAL A 672 -10.93 1.63 0.83
N PHE A 673 -12.11 1.12 1.17
CA PHE A 673 -12.48 -0.27 0.98
C PHE A 673 -13.91 -0.40 0.48
N GLY A 674 -14.19 -1.35 -0.41
CA GLY A 674 -15.56 -1.65 -0.82
C GLY A 674 -15.70 -2.07 -2.27
N PRO A 675 -16.91 -2.47 -2.69
CA PRO A 675 -17.15 -2.90 -4.05
C PRO A 675 -17.24 -1.73 -5.05
N VAL A 676 -16.79 -2.01 -6.26
CA VAL A 676 -16.95 -1.19 -7.46
C VAL A 676 -17.58 -2.06 -8.53
N PHE A 677 -18.65 -1.57 -9.14
CA PHE A 677 -19.38 -2.21 -10.22
C PHE A 677 -19.30 -1.34 -11.47
N ASP A 678 -19.15 -1.98 -12.61
CA ASP A 678 -19.04 -1.34 -13.90
C ASP A 678 -19.68 -2.22 -14.96
N TRP A 679 -20.87 -1.84 -15.41
CA TRP A 679 -21.74 -2.64 -16.27
C TRP A 679 -21.98 -1.92 -17.58
N ARG A 680 -21.75 -2.62 -18.69
CA ARG A 680 -22.19 -2.21 -20.02
C ARG A 680 -23.65 -2.62 -20.17
N LEU A 681 -24.50 -1.63 -20.40
CA LEU A 681 -25.92 -1.80 -20.70
C LEU A 681 -26.10 -1.91 -22.23
N GLN A 682 -27.34 -2.02 -22.71
CA GLN A 682 -27.60 -2.09 -24.15
C GLN A 682 -27.05 -0.85 -24.90
N GLY A 683 -26.43 -1.10 -26.06
CA GLY A 683 -25.84 -0.08 -26.93
C GLY A 683 -24.53 0.53 -26.39
N ALA A 684 -24.44 1.85 -26.47
CA ALA A 684 -23.28 2.64 -26.03
C ALA A 684 -23.40 3.15 -24.59
N THR A 685 -24.17 2.44 -23.75
CA THR A 685 -24.50 2.87 -22.40
C THR A 685 -23.73 2.06 -21.36
N ARG A 686 -23.16 2.73 -20.36
CA ARG A 686 -22.35 2.15 -19.29
C ARG A 686 -22.78 2.71 -17.96
N LEU A 687 -23.00 1.84 -16.97
CA LEU A 687 -23.37 2.18 -15.62
C LEU A 687 -22.25 1.77 -14.67
N ARG A 688 -21.73 2.73 -13.91
CA ARG A 688 -20.73 2.49 -12.86
C ARG A 688 -21.32 2.79 -11.49
N LEU A 689 -21.04 1.95 -10.51
CA LEU A 689 -21.41 2.12 -9.11
C LEU A 689 -20.19 1.83 -8.21
N ASP A 690 -19.65 2.85 -7.55
CA ASP A 690 -18.66 2.68 -6.50
C ASP A 690 -19.39 2.75 -5.14
N ALA A 691 -19.25 1.76 -4.27
CA ALA A 691 -19.82 1.77 -2.92
C ALA A 691 -18.71 1.54 -1.89
N LEU A 692 -18.09 2.63 -1.45
CA LEU A 692 -16.83 2.62 -0.73
C LEU A 692 -17.01 3.11 0.72
N GLY A 693 -16.39 2.41 1.67
CA GLY A 693 -16.09 2.91 3.01
C GLY A 693 -14.72 3.60 3.05
N VAL A 694 -14.59 4.62 3.89
CA VAL A 694 -13.35 5.39 4.09
C VAL A 694 -12.97 5.33 5.56
N PHE A 695 -11.89 4.63 5.90
CA PHE A 695 -11.37 4.55 7.26
C PHE A 695 -10.21 5.55 7.46
N ARG A 696 -10.35 6.45 8.43
CA ARG A 696 -9.38 7.50 8.77
C ARG A 696 -8.44 6.98 9.85
N THR A 697 -7.13 7.04 9.64
CA THR A 697 -6.14 6.43 10.55
C THR A 697 -5.55 7.38 11.59
N ALA A 698 -5.87 8.67 11.54
CA ALA A 698 -5.46 9.64 12.56
C ALA A 698 -6.29 9.60 13.86
N GLY A 699 -7.42 8.87 13.86
CA GLY A 699 -8.26 8.71 15.04
C GLY A 699 -7.56 7.94 16.17
N ASP A 700 -8.01 8.16 17.41
CA ASP A 700 -7.53 7.43 18.59
C ASP A 700 -7.99 5.96 18.64
N LEU A 701 -8.73 5.51 17.60
CA LEU A 701 -9.33 4.18 17.44
C LEU A 701 -10.34 3.83 18.55
N THR A 702 -10.68 4.78 19.43
CA THR A 702 -11.62 4.58 20.54
C THR A 702 -13.07 4.91 20.13
N HIS A 703 -13.26 5.81 19.16
CA HIS A 703 -14.57 6.25 18.68
C HIS A 703 -14.83 5.89 17.20
N THR A 704 -15.22 4.63 16.96
CA THR A 704 -15.42 4.03 15.62
C THR A 704 -16.40 4.74 14.67
N ARG A 705 -17.28 5.62 15.17
CA ARG A 705 -18.25 6.35 14.33
C ARG A 705 -17.70 7.64 13.71
N GLY A 706 -16.67 8.26 14.28
CA GLY A 706 -16.06 9.48 13.74
C GLY A 706 -14.99 9.20 12.69
N ASP A 707 -14.35 8.04 12.80
CA ASP A 707 -13.21 7.63 11.97
C ASP A 707 -13.64 6.93 10.67
N LEU A 708 -14.93 6.64 10.50
CA LEU A 708 -15.49 5.96 9.32
C LEU A 708 -16.35 6.92 8.49
N GLY A 709 -15.89 7.22 7.28
CA GLY A 709 -16.64 7.87 6.20
C GLY A 709 -17.15 6.89 5.15
N TYR A 710 -17.86 7.41 4.16
CA TYR A 710 -18.36 6.65 3.01
C TYR A 710 -18.30 7.48 1.74
N LEU A 711 -18.20 6.81 0.60
CA LEU A 711 -18.27 7.39 -0.73
C LEU A 711 -19.03 6.42 -1.64
N ILE A 712 -20.27 6.79 -1.96
CA ILE A 712 -21.09 6.10 -2.94
C ILE A 712 -21.12 6.98 -4.18
N ARG A 713 -20.75 6.43 -5.34
CA ARG A 713 -20.80 7.13 -6.63
C ARG A 713 -21.54 6.26 -7.63
N THR A 714 -22.48 6.83 -8.35
CA THR A 714 -23.15 6.19 -9.49
C THR A 714 -22.93 7.06 -10.71
N GLU A 715 -22.62 6.47 -11.85
CA GLU A 715 -22.39 7.19 -13.10
C GLU A 715 -22.97 6.40 -14.26
N LEU A 716 -23.98 6.96 -14.91
CA LEU A 716 -24.57 6.45 -16.14
C LEU A 716 -24.04 7.27 -17.31
N ARG A 717 -23.22 6.66 -18.16
CA ARG A 717 -22.68 7.25 -19.37
C ARG A 717 -23.38 6.66 -20.59
N THR A 718 -23.77 7.49 -21.56
CA THR A 718 -24.39 7.06 -22.81
C THR A 718 -23.83 7.83 -24.00
N GLY A 719 -23.69 7.16 -25.15
CA GLY A 719 -23.20 7.73 -26.41
C GLY A 719 -21.72 7.44 -26.69
N GLU A 720 -21.40 7.15 -27.95
CA GLU A 720 -20.05 6.78 -28.40
C GLU A 720 -19.18 8.02 -28.70
N SER A 721 -19.68 8.91 -29.56
CA SER A 721 -18.93 10.09 -30.05
C SER A 721 -19.10 11.35 -29.21
N ARG A 722 -20.27 11.51 -28.56
CA ARG A 722 -20.60 12.64 -27.68
C ARG A 722 -21.20 12.13 -26.38
N PRO A 723 -20.37 11.54 -25.50
CA PRO A 723 -20.86 10.89 -24.30
C PRO A 723 -21.47 11.92 -23.35
N ILE A 724 -22.68 11.61 -22.90
CA ILE A 724 -23.35 12.28 -21.78
C ILE A 724 -23.25 11.35 -20.57
N SER A 725 -22.78 11.87 -19.45
CA SER A 725 -22.70 11.15 -18.18
C SER A 725 -23.58 11.83 -17.13
N VAL A 726 -24.50 11.07 -16.56
CA VAL A 726 -25.31 11.47 -15.41
C VAL A 726 -24.75 10.77 -14.17
N GLY A 727 -24.35 11.56 -13.17
CA GLY A 727 -23.74 11.08 -11.95
C GLY A 727 -24.58 11.39 -10.72
N PHE A 728 -24.56 10.48 -9.76
CA PHE A 728 -25.00 10.71 -8.39
C PHE A 728 -23.87 10.35 -7.44
N ARG A 729 -23.77 11.05 -6.31
CA ARG A 729 -22.78 10.78 -5.27
C ARG A 729 -23.37 11.03 -3.89
N ALA A 730 -23.11 10.14 -2.95
CA ALA A 730 -23.32 10.35 -1.52
C ALA A 730 -21.98 10.19 -0.81
N PHE A 731 -21.61 11.13 0.06
CA PHE A 731 -20.26 11.17 0.59
C PHE A 731 -20.21 11.68 2.04
N ASP A 732 -19.22 11.20 2.78
CA ASP A 732 -18.74 11.65 4.09
C ASP A 732 -17.21 11.58 4.03
N ILE A 733 -16.58 12.70 3.65
CA ILE A 733 -15.15 12.80 3.36
C ILE A 733 -14.57 14.07 3.96
N VAL A 734 -13.27 14.07 4.27
CA VAL A 734 -12.57 15.34 4.54
C VAL A 734 -12.14 15.95 3.21
N ALA A 735 -12.60 17.17 2.98
CA ALA A 735 -12.27 17.95 1.80
C ALA A 735 -11.26 19.04 2.18
N PRO A 736 -10.27 19.32 1.32
CA PRO A 736 -9.45 20.50 1.52
C PRO A 736 -10.29 21.76 1.22
N VAL A 737 -10.07 22.84 1.97
CA VAL A 737 -10.61 24.18 1.66
C VAL A 737 -10.17 24.61 0.26
N GLU A 738 -9.01 24.10 -0.19
CA GLU A 738 -8.33 24.51 -1.39
C GLU A 738 -7.52 23.40 -2.08
N ASP A 739 -7.55 23.35 -3.43
CA ASP A 739 -6.86 22.31 -4.21
C ASP A 739 -5.83 22.85 -5.22
N TRP A 740 -5.36 24.09 -5.04
CA TRP A 740 -4.41 24.70 -5.96
C TRP A 740 -2.98 24.26 -5.66
N GLY A 741 -2.22 24.07 -6.72
CA GLY A 741 -0.76 24.04 -6.62
C GLY A 741 -0.18 22.65 -6.53
N LEU A 742 -0.45 22.02 -5.40
CA LEU A 742 0.13 20.73 -5.04
C LEU A 742 -0.81 19.63 -5.46
N ARG A 743 -0.27 18.54 -5.99
CA ARG A 743 -1.06 17.32 -6.07
C ARG A 743 -1.28 16.79 -4.65
N SER A 744 -2.44 16.19 -4.44
CA SER A 744 -2.73 15.31 -3.30
C SER A 744 -1.51 14.50 -2.85
N ALA A 745 -0.83 13.82 -3.78
CA ALA A 745 0.37 13.04 -3.44
C ALA A 745 1.51 13.87 -2.82
N GLU A 746 1.78 15.09 -3.31
CA GLU A 746 2.87 15.92 -2.80
C GLU A 746 2.60 16.39 -1.36
N VAL A 747 1.35 16.79 -1.08
CA VAL A 747 0.93 17.12 0.30
C VAL A 747 0.99 15.87 1.18
N GLY A 748 0.58 14.73 0.63
CA GLY A 748 0.63 13.43 1.29
C GLY A 748 2.01 13.06 1.76
N TRP A 749 2.98 13.10 0.84
CA TRP A 749 4.36 12.77 1.14
C TRP A 749 5.01 13.78 2.09
N ALA A 750 4.73 15.08 1.95
CA ALA A 750 5.26 16.08 2.86
C ALA A 750 4.73 15.90 4.29
N ALA A 751 3.43 15.61 4.43
CA ALA A 751 2.81 15.36 5.71
C ALA A 751 3.32 14.04 6.32
N PHE A 752 3.42 12.99 5.50
CA PHE A 752 3.81 11.64 5.92
C PHE A 752 5.28 11.52 6.33
N LEU A 753 6.18 12.11 5.54
CA LEU A 753 7.62 11.94 5.75
C LEU A 753 8.16 12.92 6.77
N ILE A 754 7.78 14.20 6.70
CA ILE A 754 8.50 15.28 7.41
C ILE A 754 7.59 16.20 8.24
N GLN A 755 6.37 15.76 8.57
CA GLN A 755 5.44 16.49 9.43
C GLN A 755 5.05 17.87 8.88
N ARG A 756 4.86 17.99 7.56
CA ARG A 756 4.52 19.26 6.89
C ARG A 756 3.25 19.15 6.08
N ASP A 757 2.20 19.85 6.53
CA ASP A 757 0.93 19.97 5.82
C ASP A 757 0.53 21.44 5.73
N PHE A 758 0.03 21.81 4.57
CA PHE A 758 -0.13 23.18 4.14
C PHE A 758 -1.54 23.49 3.63
N ARG A 759 -2.44 22.50 3.66
CA ARG A 759 -3.85 22.70 3.31
C ARG A 759 -4.67 22.85 4.57
N ASP A 760 -5.78 23.58 4.49
CA ASP A 760 -6.84 23.52 5.50
C ASP A 760 -7.91 22.54 5.08
N TYR A 761 -8.59 21.96 6.06
CA TYR A 761 -9.51 20.86 5.83
C TYR A 761 -10.83 21.07 6.57
N TYR A 762 -11.91 20.52 6.02
CA TYR A 762 -13.23 20.47 6.64
C TYR A 762 -13.90 19.14 6.28
N VAL A 763 -14.82 18.68 7.12
CA VAL A 763 -15.65 17.52 6.79
C VAL A 763 -16.79 17.98 5.91
N SER A 764 -16.96 17.31 4.76
CA SER A 764 -18.13 17.48 3.91
C SER A 764 -18.94 16.20 3.85
N LYS A 765 -20.21 16.30 4.24
CA LYS A 765 -21.15 15.19 4.27
C LYS A 765 -22.42 15.52 3.54
N GLY A 766 -22.75 14.79 2.49
CA GLY A 766 -23.92 15.12 1.69
C GLY A 766 -24.17 14.24 0.49
N ILE A 767 -24.97 14.79 -0.41
CA ILE A 767 -25.29 14.20 -1.70
C ILE A 767 -25.03 15.22 -2.81
N ALA A 768 -24.66 14.74 -3.99
CA ALA A 768 -24.66 15.53 -5.20
C ALA A 768 -25.16 14.73 -6.38
N GLY A 769 -25.73 15.41 -7.36
CA GLY A 769 -26.09 14.87 -8.65
C GLY A 769 -25.63 15.83 -9.73
N GLY A 770 -25.16 15.30 -10.86
CA GLY A 770 -24.69 16.14 -11.94
C GLY A 770 -24.79 15.49 -13.30
N VAL A 771 -24.69 16.31 -14.33
CA VAL A 771 -24.66 15.90 -15.73
C VAL A 771 -23.42 16.49 -16.36
N THR A 772 -22.68 15.70 -17.12
CA THR A 772 -21.56 16.16 -17.93
C THR A 772 -21.80 15.74 -19.37
N ALA A 773 -21.63 16.67 -20.31
CA ALA A 773 -21.84 16.45 -21.73
C ALA A 773 -20.59 16.89 -22.50
N HIS A 774 -20.15 16.04 -23.43
CA HIS A 774 -19.11 16.38 -24.40
C HIS A 774 -19.80 16.99 -25.62
N ILE A 775 -19.70 18.31 -25.76
CA ILE A 775 -20.35 19.05 -26.85
C ILE A 775 -19.60 18.77 -28.16
N GLU A 776 -18.27 18.85 -28.10
CA GLU A 776 -17.32 18.52 -29.16
C GLU A 776 -16.10 17.80 -28.54
N ALA A 777 -15.22 17.22 -29.37
CA ALA A 777 -14.07 16.45 -28.89
C ALA A 777 -13.21 17.16 -27.81
N PRO A 778 -12.95 18.48 -27.90
CA PRO A 778 -12.21 19.19 -26.86
C PRO A 778 -13.09 19.90 -25.82
N LEU A 779 -14.41 20.01 -26.03
CA LEU A 779 -15.31 20.88 -25.24
C LEU A 779 -16.25 20.08 -24.35
N THR A 780 -16.14 20.28 -23.04
CA THR A 780 -16.97 19.63 -22.02
C THR A 780 -17.76 20.66 -21.22
N LEU A 781 -19.06 20.39 -21.03
CA LEU A 781 -19.95 21.14 -20.15
C LEU A 781 -20.39 20.24 -18.99
N SER A 782 -20.37 20.75 -17.77
CA SER A 782 -20.84 20.02 -16.59
C SER A 782 -21.77 20.89 -15.75
N VAL A 783 -22.84 20.30 -15.22
CA VAL A 783 -23.72 20.93 -14.24
C VAL A 783 -23.85 19.99 -13.04
N GLU A 784 -23.63 20.49 -11.84
CA GLU A 784 -23.73 19.72 -10.60
C GLU A 784 -24.61 20.47 -9.60
N LEU A 785 -25.52 19.75 -8.94
CA LEU A 785 -26.26 20.21 -7.78
C LEU A 785 -25.82 19.37 -6.59
N ARG A 786 -25.30 20.01 -5.55
CA ARG A 786 -24.89 19.36 -4.30
C ARG A 786 -25.59 19.97 -3.10
N ARG A 787 -25.95 19.12 -2.14
CA ARG A 787 -26.45 19.48 -0.82
C ARG A 787 -25.61 18.78 0.22
N GLU A 788 -24.85 19.57 0.97
CA GLU A 788 -23.84 19.07 1.89
C GLU A 788 -23.88 19.83 3.22
N ARG A 789 -23.60 19.11 4.30
CA ARG A 789 -23.28 19.67 5.60
C ARG A 789 -21.77 19.83 5.65
N GLU A 790 -21.31 21.03 5.92
CA GLU A 790 -19.90 21.35 6.11
C GLU A 790 -19.66 21.62 7.59
N THR A 791 -18.64 20.99 8.16
CA THR A 791 -18.28 21.16 9.57
C THR A 791 -16.78 21.23 9.78
N SER A 792 -16.40 22.01 10.79
CA SER A 792 -15.03 22.11 11.30
C SER A 792 -14.50 20.76 11.76
N VAL A 793 -13.21 20.54 11.54
CA VAL A 793 -12.50 19.33 11.95
C VAL A 793 -11.20 19.72 12.62
N LEU A 794 -10.91 19.09 13.76
CA LEU A 794 -9.70 19.39 14.52
C LEU A 794 -8.50 18.68 13.89
N ALA A 795 -7.33 19.30 14.01
CA ALA A 795 -6.09 18.60 13.70
C ALA A 795 -5.90 17.44 14.69
N GLN A 796 -5.47 16.30 14.16
CA GLN A 796 -5.09 15.12 14.93
C GLN A 796 -3.57 14.91 14.77
N ASP A 797 -2.92 14.13 15.64
CA ASP A 797 -1.50 13.77 15.45
C ASP A 797 -1.40 12.41 14.74
N PRO A 798 -1.30 12.37 13.40
CA PRO A 798 -1.06 11.11 12.71
C PRO A 798 0.39 10.64 12.90
N TRP A 799 0.63 9.37 12.62
CA TRP A 799 1.97 8.78 12.61
C TRP A 799 2.78 9.33 11.41
N THR A 800 3.88 10.04 11.70
CA THR A 800 4.82 10.61 10.71
C THR A 800 6.16 9.88 10.81
N VAL A 801 6.82 9.64 9.67
CA VAL A 801 8.08 8.86 9.63
C VAL A 801 9.24 9.61 10.29
N PHE A 802 9.51 10.84 9.87
CA PHE A 802 10.57 11.69 10.43
C PHE A 802 9.94 12.88 11.14
N ARG A 803 9.59 12.69 12.42
CA ARG A 803 9.08 13.76 13.28
C ARG A 803 10.20 14.78 13.53
N ASN A 804 9.86 16.06 13.43
CA ASN A 804 10.74 17.15 13.84
C ASN A 804 10.28 17.67 15.22
N ASP A 805 10.95 18.70 15.74
CA ASP A 805 10.61 19.34 17.02
C ASP A 805 9.39 20.26 16.96
N GLN A 806 8.77 20.43 15.79
CA GLN A 806 7.61 21.30 15.59
C GLN A 806 6.30 20.52 15.79
N ALA A 807 5.32 21.14 16.42
CA ALA A 807 3.96 20.60 16.50
C ALA A 807 3.21 20.78 15.17
N TRP A 808 2.21 19.91 14.92
CA TRP A 808 1.29 20.12 13.80
C TRP A 808 0.61 21.49 13.90
N ARG A 809 0.51 22.20 12.78
CA ARG A 809 -0.28 23.42 12.69
C ARG A 809 -1.75 23.11 13.00
N SER A 810 -2.37 23.93 13.85
CA SER A 810 -3.81 23.86 14.11
C SER A 810 -4.62 24.03 12.82
N ASN A 811 -5.64 23.19 12.64
CA ASN A 811 -6.60 23.35 11.56
C ASN A 811 -7.63 24.42 11.96
N PRO A 812 -7.81 25.51 11.18
CA PRO A 812 -8.72 26.58 11.54
C PRO A 812 -10.19 26.12 11.48
N PRO A 813 -11.08 26.67 12.33
CA PRO A 813 -12.50 26.42 12.22
C PRO A 813 -13.09 27.05 10.95
N VAL A 814 -14.18 26.47 10.46
CA VAL A 814 -14.94 26.94 9.28
C VAL A 814 -16.35 27.40 9.67
N ASP A 815 -17.10 27.99 8.74
CA ASP A 815 -18.50 28.33 9.00
C ASP A 815 -19.39 27.10 8.80
N ASP A 816 -19.71 26.45 9.91
CA ASP A 816 -20.49 25.21 9.95
C ASP A 816 -21.93 25.45 9.47
N GLY A 817 -22.45 24.60 8.59
CA GLY A 817 -23.83 24.75 8.09
C GLY A 817 -24.21 23.80 6.96
N HIS A 818 -25.45 23.91 6.48
CA HIS A 818 -25.91 23.15 5.31
C HIS A 818 -25.92 24.01 4.06
N TYR A 819 -25.09 23.66 3.09
CA TYR A 819 -24.94 24.37 1.84
C TYR A 819 -25.64 23.62 0.71
N THR A 820 -26.39 24.37 -0.10
CA THR A 820 -26.96 23.89 -1.36
C THR A 820 -26.27 24.65 -2.49
N THR A 821 -25.45 23.95 -3.26
CA THR A 821 -24.60 24.54 -4.29
C THR A 821 -24.96 24.00 -5.66
N VAL A 822 -25.14 24.91 -6.63
CA VAL A 822 -25.23 24.61 -8.06
C VAL A 822 -23.93 25.07 -8.70
N ALA A 823 -23.21 24.16 -9.34
CA ALA A 823 -21.99 24.44 -10.06
C ALA A 823 -22.18 24.20 -11.56
N VAL A 824 -21.73 25.13 -12.39
CA VAL A 824 -21.67 25.00 -13.84
C VAL A 824 -20.21 25.11 -14.26
N GLY A 825 -19.71 24.09 -14.96
CA GLY A 825 -18.34 24.00 -15.41
C GLY A 825 -18.26 23.94 -16.93
N LEU A 826 -17.25 24.60 -17.49
CA LEU A 826 -16.90 24.53 -18.91
C LEU A 826 -15.41 24.20 -19.01
N ALA A 827 -15.04 23.25 -19.86
CA ALA A 827 -13.64 22.92 -20.11
C ALA A 827 -13.37 22.78 -21.61
N LEU A 828 -12.27 23.36 -22.07
CA LEU A 828 -11.73 23.21 -23.42
C LEU A 828 -10.31 22.66 -23.31
N ASP A 829 -10.05 21.47 -23.85
CA ASP A 829 -8.71 20.87 -23.88
C ASP A 829 -8.29 20.53 -25.31
N THR A 830 -7.43 21.37 -25.89
CA THR A 830 -6.84 21.20 -27.23
C THR A 830 -5.35 20.87 -27.15
N ARG A 831 -4.83 20.48 -25.98
CA ARG A 831 -3.40 20.15 -25.82
C ARG A 831 -2.96 18.95 -26.66
N ASN A 832 -3.90 18.09 -27.00
CA ASN A 832 -3.69 16.90 -27.83
C ASN A 832 -4.35 17.05 -29.21
N ASP A 833 -4.61 18.29 -29.65
CA ASP A 833 -5.17 18.54 -30.97
C ASP A 833 -4.17 18.09 -32.04
N ALA A 834 -4.61 17.15 -32.89
CA ALA A 834 -3.80 16.57 -33.94
C ALA A 834 -3.43 17.61 -35.01
N ASP A 835 -4.27 18.62 -35.21
CA ASP A 835 -4.06 19.68 -36.21
C ASP A 835 -3.07 20.76 -35.71
N ASN A 836 -2.76 20.79 -34.41
CA ASN A 836 -1.83 21.75 -33.81
C ASN A 836 -0.93 21.10 -32.72
N PRO A 837 -0.02 20.17 -33.09
CA PRO A 837 0.80 19.44 -32.12
C PRO A 837 1.87 20.31 -31.44
N THR A 838 2.16 21.48 -32.01
CA THR A 838 3.14 22.43 -31.47
C THR A 838 2.54 23.39 -30.45
N SER A 839 1.22 23.50 -30.37
CA SER A 839 0.59 24.41 -29.42
C SER A 839 -0.83 24.04 -29.06
N GLY A 840 -1.21 24.19 -27.79
CA GLY A 840 -2.54 23.82 -27.33
C GLY A 840 -3.04 24.68 -26.19
N TRP A 841 -4.36 24.72 -26.04
CA TRP A 841 -5.07 25.42 -24.98
C TRP A 841 -5.65 24.44 -23.97
N TYR A 842 -5.57 24.78 -22.71
CA TYR A 842 -6.37 24.15 -21.65
C TYR A 842 -7.10 25.24 -20.88
N LEU A 843 -8.40 25.34 -21.10
CA LEU A 843 -9.26 26.34 -20.48
C LEU A 843 -10.25 25.62 -19.59
N ARG A 844 -10.40 26.09 -18.36
CA ARG A 844 -11.40 25.58 -17.42
C ARG A 844 -12.06 26.74 -16.71
N GLY A 845 -13.37 26.82 -16.83
CA GLY A 845 -14.22 27.75 -16.10
C GLY A 845 -15.18 27.01 -15.18
N THR A 846 -15.46 27.57 -14.00
CA THR A 846 -16.50 27.06 -13.10
C THR A 846 -17.21 28.22 -12.42
N LEU A 847 -18.53 28.20 -12.44
CA LEU A 847 -19.41 29.14 -11.75
C LEU A 847 -20.21 28.37 -10.71
N GLU A 848 -20.04 28.71 -9.43
CA GLU A 848 -20.74 28.10 -8.31
C GLU A 848 -21.68 29.11 -7.67
N ARG A 849 -22.96 28.76 -7.56
CA ARG A 849 -23.96 29.49 -6.78
C ARG A 849 -24.36 28.64 -5.60
N SER A 850 -24.16 29.14 -4.38
CA SER A 850 -24.51 28.43 -3.16
C SER A 850 -25.48 29.21 -2.29
N ALA A 851 -26.27 28.49 -1.50
CA ALA A 851 -27.13 29.06 -0.49
C ALA A 851 -27.19 28.19 0.76
N SER A 852 -27.32 28.82 1.92
CA SER A 852 -27.54 28.19 3.22
C SER A 852 -28.54 29.00 4.06
N ARG A 853 -29.14 28.38 5.07
CA ARG A 853 -30.13 28.99 5.98
C ARG A 853 -29.82 28.78 7.46
N ASP A 854 -28.73 28.10 7.76
CA ASP A 854 -28.41 27.61 9.11
C ASP A 854 -26.91 27.58 9.36
N VAL A 855 -26.20 28.55 8.79
CA VAL A 855 -24.77 28.72 9.03
C VAL A 855 -24.56 29.26 10.43
N ALA A 856 -23.72 28.58 11.20
CA ALA A 856 -23.16 29.06 12.45
C ALA A 856 -21.83 29.75 12.14
N PRO A 857 -21.79 31.09 12.06
CA PRO A 857 -20.59 31.79 11.68
C PRO A 857 -19.54 31.81 12.78
N GLN A 858 -18.26 31.79 12.40
CA GLN A 858 -17.17 31.96 13.36
C GLN A 858 -17.11 33.40 13.89
N ALA A 859 -17.22 33.58 15.21
CA ALA A 859 -17.31 34.87 15.89
C ALA A 859 -16.00 35.68 15.87
N GLY A 860 -14.87 35.02 15.64
CA GLY A 860 -13.53 35.62 15.66
C GLY A 860 -13.08 36.32 14.38
N VAL A 861 -13.95 36.44 13.39
CA VAL A 861 -13.62 37.07 12.09
C VAL A 861 -14.02 38.54 12.14
N PRO A 862 -13.06 39.48 12.06
CA PRO A 862 -13.35 40.90 12.16
C PRO A 862 -14.13 41.41 10.94
N ALA A 863 -14.90 42.48 11.14
CA ALA A 863 -15.69 43.11 10.09
C ALA A 863 -14.83 43.65 8.93
N SER A 864 -13.54 43.95 9.15
CA SER A 864 -12.61 44.34 8.08
C SER A 864 -12.39 43.20 7.07
N VAL A 865 -12.42 41.96 7.57
CA VAL A 865 -12.16 40.73 6.82
C VAL A 865 -13.44 40.17 6.21
N ARG A 866 -14.59 40.20 6.90
CA ARG A 866 -15.87 39.69 6.37
C ARG A 866 -17.01 40.55 6.90
N ASP A 867 -17.96 40.89 6.04
CA ASP A 867 -19.14 41.66 6.47
C ASP A 867 -19.99 40.88 7.51
N PRO A 868 -20.71 41.58 8.41
CA PRO A 868 -21.55 40.93 9.42
C PRO A 868 -22.59 40.02 8.79
N ILE A 869 -22.76 38.86 9.42
CA ILE A 869 -23.58 37.79 8.86
C ILE A 869 -25.03 38.04 9.30
N PRO A 870 -26.00 37.81 8.40
CA PRO A 870 -27.41 37.87 8.77
C PRO A 870 -27.69 37.06 10.04
N THR A 871 -28.39 37.67 11.00
CA THR A 871 -28.72 37.04 12.29
C THR A 871 -29.59 35.79 12.14
N ASP A 872 -30.20 35.60 10.97
CA ASP A 872 -30.97 34.42 10.59
C ASP A 872 -30.10 33.25 10.07
N GLY A 873 -28.77 33.40 10.05
CA GLY A 873 -27.83 32.37 9.60
C GLY A 873 -27.88 32.08 8.10
N SER A 874 -28.55 32.94 7.33
CA SER A 874 -28.70 32.75 5.88
C SER A 874 -27.50 33.28 5.09
N TYR A 875 -27.13 32.50 4.07
CA TYR A 875 -26.08 32.86 3.12
C TYR A 875 -26.53 32.60 1.71
N ARG A 876 -26.09 33.44 0.79
CA ARG A 876 -26.09 33.19 -0.65
C ARG A 876 -24.77 33.70 -1.16
N PHE A 877 -24.15 33.02 -2.11
CA PHE A 877 -22.99 33.58 -2.78
C PHE A 877 -22.83 33.01 -4.19
N LEU A 878 -22.14 33.79 -5.01
CA LEU A 878 -21.72 33.41 -6.36
C LEU A 878 -20.19 33.47 -6.44
N ARG A 879 -19.57 32.38 -6.87
CA ARG A 879 -18.12 32.24 -7.02
C ARG A 879 -17.79 31.82 -8.45
N ALA A 880 -16.76 32.42 -9.03
CA ALA A 880 -16.26 32.06 -10.33
C ALA A 880 -14.79 31.64 -10.25
N TRP A 881 -14.40 30.70 -11.10
CA TRP A 881 -13.04 30.20 -11.26
C TRP A 881 -12.72 30.06 -12.73
N LEU A 882 -11.52 30.49 -13.11
CA LEU A 882 -10.99 30.46 -14.47
C LEU A 882 -9.52 30.04 -14.42
N ASP A 883 -9.17 28.96 -15.11
CA ASP A 883 -7.79 28.50 -15.32
C ASP A 883 -7.56 28.40 -16.83
N PHE A 884 -6.73 29.29 -17.35
CA PHE A 884 -6.43 29.44 -18.76
C PHE A 884 -4.97 29.12 -18.99
N ARG A 885 -4.66 28.13 -19.82
CA ARG A 885 -3.29 27.69 -20.07
C ARG A 885 -2.98 27.59 -21.55
N ARG A 886 -1.81 28.08 -21.92
CA ARG A 886 -1.23 27.96 -23.26
C ARG A 886 0.05 27.15 -23.20
N TYR A 887 0.10 26.09 -23.99
CA TYR A 887 1.29 25.27 -24.19
C TYR A 887 1.81 25.61 -25.58
N THR A 888 3.08 25.97 -25.70
CA THR A 888 3.70 26.30 -26.99
C THR A 888 5.09 25.69 -27.05
N ARG A 889 5.36 24.87 -28.06
CA ARG A 889 6.72 24.43 -28.37
C ARG A 889 7.45 25.56 -29.08
N VAL A 890 8.55 26.04 -28.49
CA VAL A 890 9.36 27.14 -29.03
C VAL A 890 10.64 26.64 -29.71
N SER A 891 11.05 25.40 -29.44
CA SER A 891 12.15 24.71 -30.16
C SER A 891 11.97 23.18 -30.07
N PRO A 892 12.78 22.37 -30.77
CA PRO A 892 12.66 20.90 -30.72
C PRO A 892 12.71 20.31 -29.30
N GLY A 893 13.51 20.90 -28.41
CA GLY A 893 13.64 20.52 -27.00
C GLY A 893 13.08 21.55 -26.00
N GLY A 894 12.50 22.65 -26.49
CA GLY A 894 12.08 23.81 -25.70
C GLY A 894 10.58 24.05 -25.73
N ARG A 895 9.98 24.24 -24.55
CA ARG A 895 8.54 24.48 -24.37
C ARG A 895 8.33 25.71 -23.52
N LEU A 896 7.35 26.51 -23.89
CA LEU A 896 6.85 27.66 -23.15
C LEU A 896 5.40 27.38 -22.73
N ASN A 897 5.17 27.47 -21.43
CA ASN A 897 3.92 27.23 -20.76
C ASN A 897 3.47 28.55 -20.12
N LEU A 898 2.32 29.07 -20.53
CA LEU A 898 1.73 30.27 -19.93
C LEU A 898 0.42 29.89 -19.24
N ARG A 899 0.17 30.45 -18.06
CA ARG A 899 -1.08 30.23 -17.33
C ARG A 899 -1.60 31.51 -16.70
N LEU A 900 -2.90 31.73 -16.84
CA LEU A 900 -3.66 32.76 -16.15
C LEU A 900 -4.70 32.07 -15.28
N LEU A 901 -4.65 32.32 -13.97
CA LEU A 901 -5.60 31.81 -13.00
C LEU A 901 -6.32 32.99 -12.35
N ALA A 902 -7.64 32.98 -12.39
CA ALA A 902 -8.49 33.95 -11.71
C ALA A 902 -9.57 33.21 -10.94
N GLY A 903 -9.83 33.61 -9.70
CA GLY A 903 -10.79 32.92 -8.87
C GLY A 903 -11.33 33.79 -7.76
N GLY A 904 -12.55 33.48 -7.32
CA GLY A 904 -13.14 34.12 -6.16
C GLY A 904 -14.58 34.55 -6.36
N TRP A 905 -15.02 35.40 -5.45
CA TRP A 905 -16.38 35.90 -5.39
C TRP A 905 -16.75 36.77 -6.58
N ALA A 906 -17.82 36.40 -7.29
CA ALA A 906 -18.32 37.15 -8.44
C ALA A 906 -19.40 38.19 -8.05
N GLY A 907 -20.03 38.05 -6.89
CA GLY A 907 -21.17 38.84 -6.43
C GLY A 907 -20.85 39.93 -5.40
N GLY A 908 -21.87 40.30 -4.63
CA GLY A 908 -21.85 41.26 -3.50
C GLY A 908 -22.29 40.67 -2.15
N ASP A 909 -22.54 39.35 -2.07
CA ASP A 909 -22.91 38.62 -0.85
C ASP A 909 -21.74 38.02 -0.02
N ALA A 910 -21.76 38.06 1.32
CA ALA A 910 -20.66 37.54 2.14
C ALA A 910 -20.27 36.07 1.84
N LEU A 911 -18.97 35.78 1.74
CA LEU A 911 -18.45 34.41 1.57
C LEU A 911 -18.20 33.73 2.92
N PRO A 912 -18.57 32.45 3.08
CA PRO A 912 -18.14 31.66 4.23
C PRO A 912 -16.63 31.38 4.16
N LEU A 913 -15.98 31.22 5.32
CA LEU A 913 -14.52 31.11 5.46
C LEU A 913 -13.91 30.03 4.55
N GLN A 914 -14.53 28.85 4.48
CA GLN A 914 -14.08 27.73 3.65
C GLN A 914 -14.26 27.92 2.14
N ARG A 915 -14.83 29.05 1.70
CA ARG A 915 -14.93 29.45 0.28
C ARG A 915 -14.03 30.63 -0.07
N ARG A 916 -13.35 31.18 0.93
CA ARG A 916 -12.30 32.18 0.78
C ARG A 916 -10.97 31.49 0.48
N LEU A 917 -9.94 32.29 0.24
CA LEU A 917 -8.63 31.76 -0.15
C LEU A 917 -7.66 31.73 1.04
N SER A 918 -7.05 30.56 1.29
CA SER A 918 -6.20 30.18 2.44
C SER A 918 -4.79 30.76 2.40
N VAL A 919 -4.30 31.01 3.60
CA VAL A 919 -2.97 31.51 3.93
C VAL A 919 -2.16 30.26 4.31
N GLY A 920 -1.20 29.76 3.52
CA GLY A 920 -0.23 28.77 4.02
C GLY A 920 0.23 27.59 3.14
N GLY A 921 -0.25 27.44 1.90
CA GLY A 921 0.24 26.41 0.96
C GLY A 921 1.61 26.69 0.30
N PRO A 922 2.49 25.70 0.07
CA PRO A 922 3.57 25.80 -0.89
C PRO A 922 2.95 25.62 -2.27
N ASP A 923 2.80 26.71 -2.97
CA ASP A 923 2.55 26.67 -4.41
C ASP A 923 3.88 26.38 -5.14
N PRO A 924 3.99 26.49 -6.48
CA PRO A 924 5.23 26.39 -7.26
C PRO A 924 6.45 26.96 -6.56
N LEU A 925 6.28 28.11 -5.89
CA LEU A 925 7.34 28.74 -5.14
C LEU A 925 6.95 28.89 -3.67
N PRO A 926 7.67 28.22 -2.76
CA PRO A 926 7.64 28.56 -1.35
C PRO A 926 8.05 30.03 -1.20
N GLY A 927 7.30 30.82 -0.43
CA GLY A 927 7.70 32.20 -0.08
C GLY A 927 6.90 33.34 -0.70
N TYR A 928 5.71 33.08 -1.21
CA TYR A 928 4.83 34.17 -1.59
C TYR A 928 4.03 34.76 -0.45
N ALA A 929 3.95 36.09 -0.47
CA ALA A 929 3.02 36.88 0.34
C ALA A 929 1.58 36.95 -0.23
N PHE A 930 1.22 36.25 -1.32
CA PHE A 930 -0.21 36.13 -1.69
C PHE A 930 -1.00 35.29 -0.66
N ARG A 931 -0.29 34.45 0.11
CA ARG A 931 -0.79 33.67 1.25
C ARG A 931 -0.14 34.06 2.57
N GLN A 932 0.68 35.11 2.65
CA GLN A 932 1.01 35.76 3.93
C GLN A 932 0.22 37.05 3.89
N GLY A 933 -1.06 36.94 4.20
CA GLY A 933 -2.03 37.90 3.72
C GLY A 933 -1.76 39.30 4.27
N ARG A 934 -2.00 40.29 3.41
CA ARG A 934 -2.53 41.56 3.87
C ARG A 934 -4.00 41.43 4.31
N CYS A 935 -4.67 40.31 3.97
CA CYS A 935 -6.11 40.10 4.15
C CYS A 935 -6.50 39.40 5.46
N ASP A 936 -5.54 38.81 6.18
CA ASP A 936 -5.73 38.14 7.47
C ASP A 936 -5.09 38.92 8.65
N ALA A 937 -4.39 40.02 8.37
CA ALA A 937 -3.64 40.81 9.36
C ALA A 937 -4.49 41.31 10.54
N ASP A 938 -5.80 41.49 10.34
CA ASP A 938 -6.72 42.00 11.37
C ASP A 938 -7.37 40.88 12.20
N ILE A 939 -7.14 39.60 11.90
CA ILE A 939 -7.74 38.47 12.63
C ILE A 939 -7.00 38.27 13.96
N THR A 940 -7.62 38.64 15.08
CA THR A 940 -7.00 38.59 16.42
C THR A 940 -7.60 37.54 17.37
N ASP A 941 -8.59 36.76 16.95
CA ASP A 941 -9.27 35.81 17.83
C ASP A 941 -8.37 34.60 18.18
N PRO A 942 -8.28 34.20 19.47
CA PRO A 942 -7.52 33.03 19.92
C PRO A 942 -7.87 31.72 19.22
N ALA A 943 -9.09 31.53 18.72
CA ALA A 943 -9.51 30.35 17.96
C ALA A 943 -8.72 30.18 16.65
N PHE A 944 -8.15 31.27 16.14
CA PHE A 944 -7.27 31.27 14.97
C PHE A 944 -5.78 31.36 15.34
N ALA A 945 -5.43 31.42 16.64
CA ALA A 945 -4.05 31.52 17.09
C ALA A 945 -3.22 30.31 16.62
N GLY A 946 -2.09 30.58 15.97
CA GLY A 946 -1.22 29.53 15.41
C GLY A 946 -1.78 28.86 14.14
N SER A 947 -2.95 29.27 13.65
CA SER A 947 -3.50 28.86 12.36
C SER A 947 -3.30 29.97 11.31
N ARG A 948 -3.39 29.61 10.04
CA ARG A 948 -3.37 30.56 8.93
C ARG A 948 -4.68 30.39 8.18
N VAL A 949 -5.53 31.41 8.18
CA VAL A 949 -6.96 31.30 7.82
C VAL A 949 -7.20 31.73 6.38
N ALA A 950 -8.23 31.18 5.74
CA ALA A 950 -8.72 31.68 4.47
C ALA A 950 -9.42 33.03 4.57
N ALA A 951 -8.81 34.05 3.98
CA ALA A 951 -9.17 35.45 4.21
C ALA A 951 -9.29 36.31 2.94
N CYS A 952 -8.86 35.87 1.75
CA CYS A 952 -9.04 36.68 0.53
C CYS A 952 -10.33 36.31 -0.21
N ASP A 953 -11.00 37.29 -0.83
CA ASP A 953 -12.24 37.08 -1.61
C ASP A 953 -11.97 36.76 -3.08
N ARG A 954 -10.87 37.31 -3.62
CA ARG A 954 -10.44 37.13 -5.02
C ARG A 954 -8.94 36.93 -5.13
N VAL A 955 -8.54 36.27 -6.21
CA VAL A 955 -7.15 36.11 -6.64
C VAL A 955 -7.02 36.23 -8.15
N LEU A 956 -5.90 36.78 -8.57
CA LEU A 956 -5.44 36.80 -9.95
C LEU A 956 -3.95 36.43 -9.98
N MET A 957 -3.57 35.51 -10.87
CA MET A 957 -2.21 35.02 -11.01
C MET A 957 -1.89 34.78 -12.48
N VAL A 958 -0.68 35.14 -12.88
CA VAL A 958 -0.06 34.82 -14.17
C VAL A 958 1.20 34.02 -13.90
N GLN A 959 1.42 32.97 -14.69
CA GLN A 959 2.58 32.10 -14.61
C GLN A 959 3.19 31.93 -16.00
N ALA A 960 4.51 31.95 -16.06
CA ALA A 960 5.27 31.64 -17.26
C ALA A 960 6.37 30.64 -16.89
N GLU A 961 6.38 29.50 -17.56
CA GLU A 961 7.40 28.47 -17.41
C GLU A 961 8.02 28.17 -18.78
N TYR A 962 9.35 28.21 -18.84
CA TYR A 962 10.15 27.66 -19.93
C TYR A 962 10.81 26.36 -19.47
N ARG A 963 10.68 25.32 -20.29
CA ARG A 963 11.35 24.03 -20.09
C ARG A 963 12.20 23.70 -21.30
N GLY A 964 13.49 23.46 -21.10
CA GLY A 964 14.45 23.13 -22.15
C GLY A 964 15.28 21.91 -21.78
N HIS A 965 15.31 20.90 -22.65
CA HIS A 965 16.12 19.71 -22.42
C HIS A 965 17.63 20.01 -22.52
N ILE A 966 18.40 19.70 -21.48
CA ILE A 966 19.86 19.79 -21.48
C ILE A 966 20.44 18.44 -21.91
N SER A 967 21.09 18.40 -23.08
CA SER A 967 21.87 17.24 -23.52
C SER A 967 23.25 17.22 -22.88
N LEU A 968 23.37 16.66 -21.68
CA LEU A 968 24.66 16.41 -21.04
C LEU A 968 25.33 15.19 -21.69
N HIS A 969 26.28 15.43 -22.60
CA HIS A 969 27.12 14.38 -23.18
C HIS A 969 28.29 14.08 -22.23
N TRP A 970 28.05 13.33 -21.16
CA TRP A 970 29.12 12.84 -20.30
C TRP A 970 29.52 11.41 -20.71
N THR A 971 30.66 11.30 -21.39
CA THR A 971 31.32 10.01 -21.66
C THR A 971 32.41 9.80 -20.61
N TYR A 972 32.07 9.13 -19.51
CA TYR A 972 33.07 8.50 -18.66
C TYR A 972 33.28 7.09 -19.20
N ASN A 973 34.48 6.83 -19.72
CA ASN A 973 34.87 5.55 -20.30
C ASN A 973 35.79 4.84 -19.28
N PRO A 974 35.26 4.05 -18.34
CA PRO A 974 36.10 3.14 -17.59
C PRO A 974 36.58 2.08 -18.57
N SER A 975 37.89 1.93 -18.64
CA SER A 975 38.63 0.98 -19.46
C SER A 975 37.90 -0.37 -19.60
N ARG A 976 37.79 -0.81 -20.85
CA ARG A 976 37.33 -2.13 -21.28
C ARG A 976 38.17 -3.22 -20.63
N ASP A 977 37.50 -4.18 -20.00
CA ASP A 977 37.93 -5.58 -20.03
C ASP A 977 36.85 -6.37 -20.78
N GLU A 978 37.28 -7.12 -21.79
CA GLU A 978 36.43 -7.92 -22.66
C GLU A 978 36.01 -9.21 -21.94
N GLY A 979 34.72 -9.30 -21.60
CA GLY A 979 34.07 -10.52 -21.13
C GLY A 979 32.58 -10.25 -20.95
N GLU A 980 31.74 -10.98 -21.68
CA GLU A 980 30.29 -10.77 -21.80
C GLU A 980 29.58 -10.50 -20.46
N GLY A 981 29.35 -9.22 -20.17
CA GLY A 981 28.55 -8.74 -19.06
C GLY A 981 27.66 -7.60 -19.54
N ARG A 982 26.33 -7.78 -19.48
CA ARG A 982 25.38 -6.70 -19.75
C ARG A 982 25.55 -5.60 -18.70
N PRO A 983 25.41 -4.31 -19.08
CA PRO A 983 25.56 -3.22 -18.13
C PRO A 983 24.48 -3.34 -17.05
N LEU A 984 24.89 -3.20 -15.77
CA LEU A 984 23.97 -3.01 -14.66
C LEU A 984 23.00 -1.88 -15.01
N GLU A 985 21.71 -2.21 -15.17
CA GLU A 985 20.66 -1.20 -15.21
C GLU A 985 20.60 -0.58 -13.81
N SER A 986 21.18 0.61 -13.68
CA SER A 986 21.04 1.44 -12.49
C SER A 986 19.55 1.62 -12.17
N LEU A 987 19.16 1.33 -10.92
CA LEU A 987 17.82 1.61 -10.35
C LEU A 987 17.34 3.06 -10.57
N ILE A 988 18.24 3.97 -10.94
CA ILE A 988 17.98 5.36 -11.31
C ILE A 988 18.77 5.70 -12.59
N ARG A 989 18.15 5.54 -13.77
CA ARG A 989 18.70 6.09 -15.03
C ARG A 989 18.27 7.56 -15.10
N LEU A 990 19.17 8.48 -14.77
CA LEU A 990 18.93 9.92 -14.97
C LEU A 990 19.13 10.24 -16.45
N GLU A 991 18.04 10.43 -17.20
CA GLU A 991 18.10 11.05 -18.54
C GLU A 991 18.55 12.50 -18.43
N GLY A 992 18.95 13.11 -19.56
CA GLY A 992 19.37 14.51 -19.61
C GLY A 992 18.36 15.42 -18.90
N PRO A 993 18.78 16.22 -17.91
CA PRO A 993 17.85 17.04 -17.15
C PRO A 993 17.14 18.07 -18.03
N ASP A 994 15.88 18.34 -17.74
CA ASP A 994 15.21 19.53 -18.23
C ASP A 994 15.61 20.73 -17.35
N LEU A 995 16.16 21.78 -17.97
CA LEU A 995 16.23 23.10 -17.36
C LEU A 995 14.82 23.68 -17.31
N VAL A 996 14.39 24.08 -16.12
CA VAL A 996 13.13 24.78 -15.91
C VAL A 996 13.45 26.19 -15.46
N VAL A 997 12.92 27.19 -16.14
CA VAL A 997 12.96 28.60 -15.72
C VAL A 997 11.53 29.08 -15.65
N PHE A 998 11.15 29.72 -14.56
CA PHE A 998 9.79 30.12 -14.37
C PHE A 998 9.69 31.41 -13.60
N GLY A 999 8.61 32.13 -13.83
CA GLY A 999 8.28 33.35 -13.14
C GLY A 999 6.78 33.47 -13.04
N ASP A 1000 6.31 33.79 -11.84
CA ASP A 1000 4.90 34.07 -11.65
C ASP A 1000 4.72 35.45 -11.02
N ALA A 1001 3.53 35.98 -11.24
CA ALA A 1001 3.10 37.22 -10.63
C ALA A 1001 1.62 37.16 -10.28
N GLY A 1002 1.23 37.66 -9.13
CA GLY A 1002 -0.17 37.63 -8.73
C GLY A 1002 -0.47 38.38 -7.44
N GLN A 1003 -1.77 38.44 -7.11
CA GLN A 1003 -2.28 39.10 -5.92
C GLN A 1003 -3.65 38.54 -5.51
N GLY A 1004 -3.85 38.39 -4.20
CA GLY A 1004 -5.17 38.22 -3.57
C GLY A 1004 -5.63 39.49 -2.87
N TRP A 1005 -6.94 39.74 -2.80
CA TRP A 1005 -7.48 40.95 -2.15
C TRP A 1005 -8.90 40.75 -1.59
N LEU A 1006 -9.28 41.67 -0.70
CA LEU A 1006 -10.63 41.83 -0.15
C LEU A 1006 -11.47 42.73 -1.05
N VAL A 1007 -12.72 42.38 -1.28
CA VAL A 1007 -13.63 43.17 -2.13
C VAL A 1007 -14.58 44.00 -1.26
N GLY A 1008 -14.77 45.28 -1.60
CA GLY A 1008 -15.69 46.17 -0.88
C GLY A 1008 -15.32 47.64 -0.96
N SER A 1009 -16.01 48.47 -0.16
CA SER A 1009 -15.85 49.93 -0.10
C SER A 1009 -15.07 50.44 1.14
N GLY A 1010 -14.62 49.53 2.01
CA GLY A 1010 -13.86 49.85 3.23
C GLY A 1010 -12.34 50.02 3.03
N PRO A 1011 -11.61 50.51 4.04
CA PRO A 1011 -10.16 50.63 3.99
C PRO A 1011 -9.50 49.26 3.76
N GLY A 1012 -8.50 49.22 2.88
CA GLY A 1012 -7.81 47.96 2.50
C GLY A 1012 -8.60 47.06 1.54
N ARG A 1013 -9.82 47.44 1.14
CA ARG A 1013 -10.65 46.70 0.17
C ARG A 1013 -10.63 47.36 -1.22
N LEU A 1014 -10.80 46.55 -2.25
CA LEU A 1014 -10.96 47.02 -3.63
C LEU A 1014 -12.43 46.90 -4.07
N PRO A 1015 -13.01 47.90 -4.76
CA PRO A 1015 -14.36 47.80 -5.30
C PRO A 1015 -14.54 46.61 -6.25
N ALA A 1016 -15.74 46.02 -6.28
CA ALA A 1016 -16.03 44.80 -7.05
C ALA A 1016 -15.77 44.91 -8.57
N GLY A 1017 -15.81 46.10 -9.15
CA GLY A 1017 -15.49 46.35 -10.56
C GLY A 1017 -14.04 46.75 -10.84
N LYS A 1018 -13.18 46.80 -9.83
CA LYS A 1018 -11.77 47.20 -9.96
C LYS A 1018 -10.83 46.01 -9.75
N LEU A 1019 -9.73 46.04 -10.50
CA LEU A 1019 -8.60 45.12 -10.34
C LEU A 1019 -7.48 45.82 -9.57
N PRO A 1020 -6.62 45.06 -8.86
CA PRO A 1020 -5.42 45.62 -8.25
C PRO A 1020 -4.47 46.18 -9.32
N THR A 1021 -3.77 47.25 -8.97
CA THR A 1021 -2.72 47.84 -9.83
C THR A 1021 -1.51 46.91 -9.94
N LEU A 1022 -0.84 46.86 -11.08
CA LEU A 1022 0.36 46.03 -11.26
C LEU A 1022 1.47 46.30 -10.23
N ALA A 1023 1.57 47.53 -9.70
CA ALA A 1023 2.54 47.90 -8.67
C ALA A 1023 2.33 47.17 -7.32
N SER A 1024 1.14 46.64 -7.05
CA SER A 1024 0.85 45.85 -5.85
C SER A 1024 0.98 44.34 -6.06
N TRP A 1025 1.30 43.91 -7.28
CA TRP A 1025 1.50 42.50 -7.59
C TRP A 1025 2.80 42.01 -6.98
N LEU A 1026 2.74 40.77 -6.50
CA LEU A 1026 3.91 40.08 -6.01
C LEU A 1026 4.44 39.22 -7.13
N ALA A 1027 5.75 39.24 -7.33
CA ALA A 1027 6.41 38.49 -8.38
C ALA A 1027 7.65 37.79 -7.85
N ASP A 1028 7.95 36.67 -8.47
CA ASP A 1028 9.11 35.88 -8.16
C ASP A 1028 9.66 35.18 -9.40
N LEU A 1029 10.89 34.70 -9.23
CA LEU A 1029 11.61 34.03 -10.29
C LEU A 1029 12.26 32.78 -9.71
N GLY A 1030 12.16 31.70 -10.45
CA GLY A 1030 12.75 30.44 -10.10
C GLY A 1030 13.45 29.80 -11.29
N MET A 1031 14.42 28.96 -10.95
CA MET A 1031 15.03 28.04 -11.90
C MET A 1031 15.28 26.71 -11.24
N GLY A 1032 15.30 25.65 -12.01
CA GLY A 1032 15.52 24.32 -11.49
C GLY A 1032 15.88 23.32 -12.56
N VAL A 1033 16.16 22.13 -12.09
CA VAL A 1033 16.54 20.98 -12.91
C VAL A 1033 15.56 19.86 -12.60
N ASP A 1034 14.94 19.31 -13.65
CA ASP A 1034 13.90 18.27 -13.54
C ASP A 1034 14.28 17.02 -14.34
N TRP A 1035 14.17 15.86 -13.71
CA TRP A 1035 14.47 14.54 -14.28
C TRP A 1035 13.19 13.73 -14.52
N GLY A 1036 12.14 14.37 -15.05
CA GLY A 1036 10.93 13.69 -15.51
C GLY A 1036 10.03 13.10 -14.41
N GLY A 1037 10.30 13.43 -13.14
CA GLY A 1037 9.60 12.89 -11.98
C GLY A 1037 10.17 13.36 -10.64
N PHE A 1038 11.43 13.81 -10.63
CA PHE A 1038 12.06 14.47 -9.50
C PHE A 1038 12.70 15.78 -10.00
N GLY A 1039 12.62 16.85 -9.22
CA GLY A 1039 13.29 18.09 -9.59
C GLY A 1039 13.74 18.93 -8.40
N VAL A 1040 14.85 19.62 -8.59
CA VAL A 1040 15.45 20.54 -7.61
C VAL A 1040 15.32 21.95 -8.15
N TYR A 1041 14.70 22.83 -7.37
CA TYR A 1041 14.40 24.20 -7.79
C TYR A 1041 14.94 25.19 -6.75
N ALA A 1042 15.45 26.32 -7.22
CA ALA A 1042 15.76 27.50 -6.44
C ALA A 1042 14.82 28.62 -6.86
N ALA A 1043 14.19 29.27 -5.87
CA ALA A 1043 13.19 30.29 -6.06
C ALA A 1043 13.50 31.52 -5.21
N LYS A 1044 13.25 32.73 -5.74
CA LYS A 1044 13.40 33.97 -5.00
C LYS A 1044 12.23 34.91 -5.28
N ALA A 1045 11.60 35.39 -4.21
CA ALA A 1045 10.67 36.51 -4.27
C ALA A 1045 11.43 37.77 -4.71
N VAL A 1046 11.00 38.40 -5.81
CA VAL A 1046 11.65 39.59 -6.37
C VAL A 1046 11.05 40.86 -5.77
N THR A 1047 9.76 40.83 -5.42
CA THR A 1047 9.03 41.98 -4.87
C THR A 1047 9.07 42.06 -3.34
N VAL A 1048 9.55 41.02 -2.66
CA VAL A 1048 9.63 40.93 -1.20
C VAL A 1048 11.04 40.51 -0.82
N GLY A 1049 11.62 41.10 0.24
CA GLY A 1049 12.98 40.79 0.74
C GLY A 1049 13.13 39.42 1.40
N GLU A 1050 12.38 38.40 0.96
CA GLU A 1050 12.49 37.04 1.48
C GLU A 1050 13.80 36.36 1.02
N PRO A 1051 14.36 35.44 1.84
CA PRO A 1051 15.52 34.65 1.45
C PRO A 1051 15.19 33.71 0.28
N MET A 1052 16.22 33.37 -0.50
CA MET A 1052 16.12 32.33 -1.54
C MET A 1052 15.70 30.99 -0.91
N ARG A 1053 14.79 30.28 -1.57
CA ARG A 1053 14.28 28.98 -1.10
C ARG A 1053 14.63 27.87 -2.07
N PHE A 1054 14.98 26.71 -1.50
CA PHE A 1054 15.26 25.49 -2.24
C PHE A 1054 14.11 24.51 -2.09
N VAL A 1055 13.70 23.89 -3.19
CA VAL A 1055 12.51 23.04 -3.26
C VAL A 1055 12.85 21.73 -3.95
N LEU A 1056 12.48 20.63 -3.30
CA LEU A 1056 12.48 19.31 -3.90
C LEU A 1056 11.04 18.98 -4.33
N ARG A 1057 10.86 18.56 -5.58
CA ARG A 1057 9.55 18.14 -6.11
C ARG A 1057 9.58 16.69 -6.57
N LEU A 1058 8.49 15.98 -6.29
CA LEU A 1058 8.31 14.55 -6.59
C LEU A 1058 7.44 14.32 -7.85
N ASN A 1059 7.10 15.37 -8.60
CA ASN A 1059 6.35 15.24 -9.83
C ASN A 1059 6.57 16.42 -10.77
N HIS A 1060 6.49 16.14 -12.08
CA HIS A 1060 6.44 17.15 -13.12
C HIS A 1060 5.13 17.96 -13.02
N ARG A 1061 5.26 19.29 -13.08
CA ARG A 1061 4.14 20.22 -13.24
C ARG A 1061 4.31 21.11 -14.47
N PHE A 1062 3.22 21.78 -14.81
CA PHE A 1062 3.17 22.97 -15.65
C PHE A 1062 3.90 24.13 -15.00
#